data_AF-A0AAD5Z0F2-F1
#
_entry.id   AF-A0AAD5Z0F2-F1
#
_cell.length_a   1.000
_cell.length_b   1.000
_cell.length_c   1.000
_cell.angle_alpha   90.00
_cell.angle_beta   90.00
_cell.angle_gamma   90.00
#
_symmetry.space_group_name_H-M   'P 1'
#
loop_
_entity.id
_entity.type
_entity.pdbx_description
1 polymer ?
#
loop_
_entity_poly.entity_id
_entity_poly.type
_entity_poly.pdbx_seq_one_letter_code
_entity_poly.pdbx_strand_id
1 'polypeptide(L)'
;MSTAAATAMHTIKLVVIGASGVGKTSLRGQYISGRFSSGYRATIGADFIAKTLSHPTKPEQNVTLQIWDTAGQERFSSLSTAFFRGADAVILVFDVYQEQSLEALKKWWAEFCVGVPLSEADLLEHPCFVVGNKIDITEGRRHDEQIPLSAVHNFLTELIPSQVTPSPTVLTIPPSHPIHVHKSPSINIQPRVSPPDSTRQQSLDKPRSVPKTLNSKFNTVSSINTTNSVYLTPSSSVFTDSFHTARSTPEPSTSAASASASTPVLRTASAPRQRRLTAVSTGSASSGSAVTITPSLFAREQQENASGTHSANGSPNTTPEDDSLDLHDPHSTSASRPPPPPERGPSLHFTSAKTGEGVSELFEHVAARVLRKMEYEEYFEARRLHYREASGVETIRLGSDSGTQLKSIERIKKGCFLFFSLFKVALSAAVASHPVKRFNIDVVNVKLAPDGFRRSTVVANGQFPGPVITANKGDTLRVTVNNKLTDSTMRRSTAMNFDGIFFQTVNAYDEAEPFINSCPIAPNDSFTYEIPLGKQTGTFWYHSELSVQYVDGLRGPLIVYDPEDPNRSLYDVDNESTIVTLSDWWQNSTLPLMAGYAATGIVPVSDSGLVNGAGRFNGGPAVPWSVINVISGKRYRLRVINSSARNVFTVSVDSHNLTIIEADGEATQPHTVQKIEMFAGQRYSVVLKANQPIANYWFNAPFVGGSPARNLNQNATLSRAIIRYKGAPIADPTGPMTLGPDDGALIEADLRPMNPTPVSDPDITINMDLEVVAGKAIWNVNGVSFLHESVPTLERVMAGASEPSDFNTTENVFILPANKTVEIVFPPTDDDDAHPLHLHGNNFQVIKSMSSPVENTVNPIRRDTVAVGGSGTTVRITTDNAGPWMFHCHIFWHKEAGLATVLLVDPATVQATVKPSKAWEALCPAYNALPAELQ
;
A
#
# COMPACT_ATOMS: atom_id res chain seq x y z
N MET A 1 -18.72 34.79 22.51
CA MET A 1 -19.37 33.82 21.60
C MET A 1 -18.54 32.55 21.62
N SER A 2 -19.13 31.41 21.97
CA SER A 2 -18.39 30.14 22.04
C SER A 2 -18.19 29.57 20.64
N THR A 3 -16.99 29.11 20.32
CA THR A 3 -16.72 28.33 19.10
C THR A 3 -17.40 26.98 19.21
N ALA A 4 -18.32 26.68 18.30
CA ALA A 4 -18.90 25.34 18.18
C ALA A 4 -17.79 24.38 17.71
N ALA A 5 -17.51 23.34 18.51
CA ALA A 5 -16.66 22.24 18.08
C ALA A 5 -17.34 21.54 16.89
N ALA A 6 -16.59 21.24 15.84
CA ALA A 6 -17.12 20.51 14.69
C ALA A 6 -17.43 19.06 15.13
N THR A 7 -18.71 18.73 15.30
CA THR A 7 -19.17 17.36 15.58
C THR A 7 -18.75 16.43 14.45
N ALA A 8 -18.00 15.39 14.79
CA ALA A 8 -17.60 14.35 13.84
C ALA A 8 -18.84 13.64 13.28
N MET A 9 -18.89 13.45 11.96
CA MET A 9 -19.93 12.63 11.32
C MET A 9 -19.46 11.18 11.29
N HIS A 10 -20.06 10.31 12.13
CA HIS A 10 -19.80 8.88 12.03
C HIS A 10 -20.32 8.31 10.71
N THR A 11 -19.53 7.42 10.11
CA THR A 11 -19.88 6.70 8.87
C THR A 11 -19.87 5.22 9.19
N ILE A 12 -20.94 4.50 8.84
CA ILE A 12 -21.11 3.08 9.10
C ILE A 12 -21.12 2.35 7.76
N LYS A 13 -20.16 1.46 7.52
CA LYS A 13 -20.14 0.55 6.37
C LYS A 13 -20.88 -0.74 6.70
N LEU A 14 -22.06 -0.90 6.11
CA LEU A 14 -22.90 -2.08 6.22
C LEU A 14 -22.88 -2.89 4.93
N VAL A 15 -22.61 -4.19 5.02
CA VAL A 15 -22.65 -5.10 3.87
C VAL A 15 -23.87 -6.03 3.98
N VAL A 16 -24.59 -6.23 2.88
CA VAL A 16 -25.75 -7.13 2.79
C VAL A 16 -25.39 -8.31 1.88
N ILE A 17 -25.30 -9.51 2.46
CA ILE A 17 -24.89 -10.75 1.78
C ILE A 17 -25.90 -11.88 1.98
N GLY A 18 -25.74 -12.97 1.23
CA GLY A 18 -26.71 -14.07 1.16
C GLY A 18 -26.98 -14.52 -0.27
N ALA A 19 -27.69 -15.64 -0.43
CA ALA A 19 -27.86 -16.30 -1.73
C ALA A 19 -28.59 -15.46 -2.79
N SER A 20 -28.56 -15.90 -4.05
CA SER A 20 -29.31 -15.27 -5.13
C SER A 20 -30.81 -15.37 -4.87
N GLY A 21 -31.57 -14.33 -5.21
CA GLY A 21 -33.03 -14.35 -5.09
C GLY A 21 -33.63 -14.21 -3.67
N VAL A 22 -32.82 -14.17 -2.60
CA VAL A 22 -33.33 -13.97 -1.21
C VAL A 22 -33.90 -12.56 -0.94
N GLY A 23 -33.65 -11.61 -1.85
CA GLY A 23 -34.27 -10.27 -1.84
C GLY A 23 -33.44 -9.13 -1.24
N LYS A 24 -32.12 -9.29 -1.12
CA LYS A 24 -31.17 -8.26 -0.61
C LYS A 24 -31.37 -6.86 -1.24
N THR A 25 -31.33 -6.81 -2.58
CA THR A 25 -31.52 -5.59 -3.38
C THR A 25 -32.90 -4.96 -3.16
N SER A 26 -33.95 -5.77 -2.98
CA SER A 26 -35.31 -5.32 -2.68
C SER A 26 -35.41 -4.77 -1.26
N LEU A 27 -34.77 -5.42 -0.28
CA LEU A 27 -34.76 -4.99 1.13
C LEU A 27 -34.05 -3.64 1.29
N ARG A 28 -32.91 -3.47 0.62
CA ARG A 28 -32.25 -2.16 0.45
C ARG A 28 -33.17 -1.15 -0.25
N GLY A 29 -33.77 -1.52 -1.39
CA GLY A 29 -34.64 -0.63 -2.18
C GLY A 29 -35.82 -0.11 -1.38
N GLN A 30 -36.43 -0.98 -0.58
CA GLN A 30 -37.53 -0.66 0.32
C GLN A 30 -37.11 0.30 1.43
N TYR A 31 -35.95 0.09 2.07
CA TYR A 31 -35.43 1.02 3.10
C TYR A 31 -35.06 2.41 2.57
N ILE A 32 -34.55 2.49 1.34
CA ILE A 32 -34.15 3.76 0.72
C ILE A 32 -35.36 4.53 0.17
N SER A 33 -36.28 3.86 -0.51
CA SER A 33 -37.29 4.51 -1.36
C SER A 33 -38.75 4.22 -0.99
N GLY A 34 -39.00 3.30 -0.04
CA GLY A 34 -40.35 2.83 0.29
C GLY A 34 -41.06 2.09 -0.84
N ARG A 35 -40.32 1.65 -1.88
CA ARG A 35 -40.87 1.03 -3.09
C ARG A 35 -40.25 -0.35 -3.35
N PHE A 36 -41.13 -1.32 -3.52
CA PHE A 36 -40.80 -2.64 -4.07
C PHE A 36 -40.89 -2.63 -5.61
N SER A 37 -40.04 -3.41 -6.27
CA SER A 37 -40.08 -3.66 -7.72
C SER A 37 -40.11 -5.16 -7.98
N SER A 38 -41.05 -5.61 -8.82
CA SER A 38 -41.16 -7.00 -9.28
C SER A 38 -40.20 -7.35 -10.42
N GLY A 39 -39.54 -6.37 -11.03
CA GLY A 39 -38.60 -6.58 -12.13
C GLY A 39 -37.25 -7.09 -11.63
N TYR A 40 -36.96 -8.38 -11.82
CA TYR A 40 -35.67 -8.97 -11.47
C TYR A 40 -34.53 -8.44 -12.35
N ARG A 41 -33.57 -7.75 -11.73
CA ARG A 41 -32.24 -7.48 -12.28
C ARG A 41 -31.22 -8.04 -11.31
N ALA A 42 -30.29 -8.86 -11.80
CA ALA A 42 -29.22 -9.39 -10.97
C ALA A 42 -28.19 -8.28 -10.68
N THR A 43 -27.85 -8.08 -9.40
CA THR A 43 -26.68 -7.29 -9.00
C THR A 43 -25.41 -7.97 -9.50
N ILE A 44 -24.54 -7.21 -10.18
CA ILE A 44 -23.23 -7.67 -10.67
C ILE A 44 -22.17 -6.97 -9.81
N GLY A 45 -21.28 -7.73 -9.17
CA GLY A 45 -20.33 -7.19 -8.19
C GLY A 45 -21.05 -6.74 -6.90
N ALA A 46 -21.04 -5.45 -6.61
CA ALA A 46 -21.83 -4.84 -5.54
C ALA A 46 -22.35 -3.45 -5.96
N ASP A 47 -23.49 -3.06 -5.40
CA ASP A 47 -24.14 -1.78 -5.65
C ASP A 47 -24.28 -0.98 -4.33
N PHE A 48 -23.88 0.29 -4.38
CA PHE A 48 -23.58 1.13 -3.21
C PHE A 48 -24.59 2.27 -3.06
N ILE A 49 -25.07 2.47 -1.84
CA ILE A 49 -25.88 3.65 -1.50
C ILE A 49 -25.58 4.16 -0.10
N ALA A 50 -25.65 5.47 0.10
CA ALA A 50 -25.53 6.10 1.41
C ALA A 50 -26.83 6.79 1.81
N LYS A 51 -27.28 6.58 3.05
CA LYS A 51 -28.43 7.27 3.66
C LYS A 51 -27.97 7.92 4.96
N THR A 52 -28.24 9.21 5.13
CA THR A 52 -27.99 9.93 6.38
C THR A 52 -29.14 9.72 7.34
N LEU A 53 -28.82 9.42 8.60
CA LEU A 53 -29.75 9.19 9.71
C LEU A 53 -29.37 10.12 10.86
N SER A 54 -30.32 10.53 11.69
CA SER A 54 -30.01 11.20 12.96
C SER A 54 -29.41 10.18 13.95
N HIS A 55 -28.47 10.61 14.78
CA HIS A 55 -27.88 9.74 15.80
C HIS A 55 -28.94 9.37 16.85
N PRO A 56 -29.16 8.08 17.19
CA PRO A 56 -30.30 7.64 18.00
C PRO A 56 -30.41 8.29 19.39
N THR A 57 -29.28 8.68 19.97
CA THR A 57 -29.17 9.30 21.31
C THR A 57 -28.74 10.77 21.29
N LYS A 58 -28.42 11.33 20.12
CA LYS A 58 -27.83 12.67 19.94
C LYS A 58 -28.41 13.33 18.68
N PRO A 59 -29.71 13.70 18.66
CA PRO A 59 -30.43 14.06 17.43
C PRO A 59 -29.83 15.23 16.62
N GLU A 60 -28.98 16.05 17.25
CA GLU A 60 -28.16 17.10 16.62
C GLU A 60 -26.98 16.57 15.77
N GLN A 61 -26.63 15.28 15.90
CA GLN A 61 -25.59 14.59 15.14
C GLN A 61 -26.18 13.75 14.01
N ASN A 62 -25.46 13.70 12.89
CA ASN A 62 -25.85 12.97 11.69
C ASN A 62 -24.86 11.84 11.41
N VAL A 63 -25.40 10.64 11.14
CA VAL A 63 -24.66 9.41 10.87
C VAL A 63 -24.91 8.98 9.43
N THR A 64 -23.86 8.61 8.71
CA THR A 64 -23.98 8.15 7.30
C THR A 64 -23.93 6.64 7.24
N LEU A 65 -25.06 5.99 6.95
CA LEU A 65 -25.13 4.55 6.73
C LEU A 65 -24.84 4.24 5.25
N GLN A 66 -23.70 3.61 4.98
CA GLN A 66 -23.28 3.13 3.67
C GLN A 66 -23.68 1.66 3.49
N ILE A 67 -24.67 1.41 2.65
CA ILE A 67 -25.23 0.07 2.40
C ILE A 67 -24.63 -0.48 1.09
N TRP A 68 -23.89 -1.58 1.21
CA TRP A 68 -23.29 -2.34 0.11
C TRP A 68 -24.10 -3.60 -0.14
N ASP A 69 -24.90 -3.63 -1.22
CA ASP A 69 -25.67 -4.81 -1.65
C ASP A 69 -24.84 -5.64 -2.63
N THR A 70 -24.54 -6.90 -2.30
CA THR A 70 -23.63 -7.74 -3.08
C THR A 70 -24.33 -8.77 -3.97
N ALA A 71 -23.67 -9.16 -5.05
CA ALA A 71 -24.12 -10.22 -5.93
C ALA A 71 -24.24 -11.56 -5.16
N GLY A 72 -25.44 -12.12 -5.08
CA GLY A 72 -25.69 -13.41 -4.41
C GLY A 72 -25.34 -14.66 -5.24
N GLN A 73 -24.61 -14.51 -6.34
CA GLN A 73 -24.28 -15.61 -7.24
C GLN A 73 -22.84 -16.09 -7.00
N GLU A 74 -22.70 -17.40 -6.86
CA GLU A 74 -21.44 -18.12 -6.63
C GLU A 74 -20.34 -17.80 -7.63
N ARG A 75 -20.71 -17.47 -8.87
CA ARG A 75 -19.81 -17.08 -9.98
C ARG A 75 -19.14 -15.70 -9.82
N PHE A 76 -19.55 -14.89 -8.86
CA PHE A 76 -18.93 -13.59 -8.54
C PHE A 76 -18.33 -13.54 -7.12
N SER A 77 -18.19 -14.68 -6.44
CA SER A 77 -17.64 -14.77 -5.08
C SER A 77 -16.27 -14.09 -4.93
N SER A 78 -15.36 -14.23 -5.90
CA SER A 78 -14.04 -13.57 -5.92
C SER A 78 -14.07 -12.04 -6.04
N LEU A 79 -15.19 -11.46 -6.49
CA LEU A 79 -15.40 -10.00 -6.45
C LEU A 79 -16.03 -9.56 -5.12
N SER A 80 -16.75 -10.45 -4.42
CA SER A 80 -17.52 -10.10 -3.23
C SER A 80 -16.65 -9.76 -2.02
N THR A 81 -15.54 -10.47 -1.82
CA THR A 81 -14.62 -10.30 -0.68
C THR A 81 -13.98 -8.91 -0.61
N ALA A 82 -13.67 -8.31 -1.77
CA ALA A 82 -13.14 -6.95 -1.84
C ALA A 82 -14.10 -5.90 -1.26
N PHE A 83 -15.41 -6.12 -1.33
CA PHE A 83 -16.40 -5.22 -0.74
C PHE A 83 -16.55 -5.39 0.78
N PHE A 84 -16.14 -6.53 1.36
CA PHE A 84 -16.28 -6.81 2.79
C PHE A 84 -15.28 -6.00 3.64
N ARG A 85 -14.05 -5.79 3.15
CA ARG A 85 -12.95 -5.09 3.86
C ARG A 85 -13.43 -3.80 4.56
N GLY A 86 -13.23 -3.72 5.87
CA GLY A 86 -13.60 -2.54 6.67
C GLY A 86 -15.11 -2.33 6.84
N ALA A 87 -15.93 -3.37 6.73
CA ALA A 87 -17.33 -3.30 7.15
C ALA A 87 -17.43 -3.19 8.68
N ASP A 88 -18.30 -2.31 9.16
CA ASP A 88 -18.63 -2.15 10.58
C ASP A 88 -19.76 -3.09 11.03
N ALA A 89 -20.54 -3.60 10.07
CA ALA A 89 -21.64 -4.54 10.29
C ALA A 89 -21.96 -5.37 9.03
N VAL A 90 -22.59 -6.54 9.23
CA VAL A 90 -23.10 -7.39 8.16
C VAL A 90 -24.55 -7.83 8.38
N ILE A 91 -25.34 -7.80 7.32
CA ILE A 91 -26.65 -8.45 7.22
C ILE A 91 -26.52 -9.74 6.38
N LEU A 92 -26.91 -10.87 6.96
CA LEU A 92 -27.00 -12.19 6.34
C LEU A 92 -28.48 -12.49 6.00
N VAL A 93 -28.85 -12.44 4.72
CA VAL A 93 -30.26 -12.59 4.28
C VAL A 93 -30.55 -14.01 3.76
N PHE A 94 -31.59 -14.64 4.32
CA PHE A 94 -32.17 -15.88 3.80
C PHE A 94 -33.66 -15.69 3.43
N ASP A 95 -34.21 -16.63 2.67
CA ASP A 95 -35.62 -16.72 2.32
C ASP A 95 -36.30 -17.68 3.32
N VAL A 96 -37.33 -17.20 4.05
CA VAL A 96 -37.99 -17.97 5.13
C VAL A 96 -38.66 -19.26 4.66
N TYR A 97 -38.85 -19.43 3.35
CA TYR A 97 -39.38 -20.64 2.74
C TYR A 97 -38.33 -21.44 1.94
N GLN A 98 -37.03 -21.20 2.14
CA GLN A 98 -35.95 -21.96 1.50
C GLN A 98 -34.83 -22.29 2.50
N GLU A 99 -34.91 -23.47 3.14
CA GLU A 99 -33.92 -23.96 4.11
C GLU A 99 -32.48 -23.94 3.58
N GLN A 100 -32.28 -24.29 2.30
CA GLN A 100 -30.98 -24.21 1.63
C GLN A 100 -30.37 -22.80 1.64
N SER A 101 -31.20 -21.75 1.68
CA SER A 101 -30.73 -20.36 1.73
C SER A 101 -30.28 -19.93 3.13
N LEU A 102 -30.81 -20.57 4.18
CA LEU A 102 -30.34 -20.43 5.57
C LEU A 102 -29.00 -21.14 5.73
N GLU A 103 -28.90 -22.41 5.34
CA GLU A 103 -27.64 -23.17 5.39
C GLU A 103 -26.51 -22.51 4.57
N ALA A 104 -26.84 -21.91 3.43
CA ALA A 104 -25.88 -21.14 2.63
C ALA A 104 -25.25 -19.97 3.40
N LEU A 105 -25.88 -19.44 4.46
CA LEU A 105 -25.31 -18.36 5.26
C LEU A 105 -24.03 -18.79 6.02
N LYS A 106 -23.83 -20.08 6.31
CA LYS A 106 -22.55 -20.59 6.86
C LYS A 106 -21.37 -20.28 5.92
N LYS A 107 -21.58 -20.48 4.61
CA LYS A 107 -20.60 -20.13 3.58
C LYS A 107 -20.40 -18.61 3.50
N TRP A 108 -21.48 -17.83 3.42
CA TRP A 108 -21.39 -16.36 3.31
C TRP A 108 -20.72 -15.71 4.53
N TRP A 109 -20.97 -16.23 5.73
CA TRP A 109 -20.31 -15.80 6.96
C TRP A 109 -18.82 -16.15 6.97
N ALA A 110 -18.44 -17.36 6.52
CA ALA A 110 -17.03 -17.72 6.37
C ALA A 110 -16.31 -16.83 5.34
N GLU A 111 -16.93 -16.56 4.17
CA GLU A 111 -16.39 -15.63 3.17
C GLU A 111 -16.29 -14.18 3.73
N PHE A 112 -17.24 -13.76 4.56
CA PHE A 112 -17.20 -12.47 5.26
C PHE A 112 -16.04 -12.40 6.27
N CYS A 113 -15.84 -13.42 7.11
CA CYS A 113 -14.73 -13.47 8.08
C CYS A 113 -13.34 -13.58 7.41
N VAL A 114 -13.27 -14.04 6.16
CA VAL A 114 -12.03 -13.96 5.36
C VAL A 114 -11.82 -12.54 4.81
N GLY A 115 -12.89 -11.85 4.39
CA GLY A 115 -12.81 -10.46 3.90
C GLY A 115 -12.68 -9.40 5.00
N VAL A 116 -13.07 -9.73 6.24
CA VAL A 116 -12.91 -8.93 7.46
C VAL A 116 -12.25 -9.83 8.51
N PRO A 117 -10.92 -9.76 8.69
CA PRO A 117 -10.21 -10.66 9.60
C PRO A 117 -10.51 -10.33 11.06
N LEU A 118 -11.53 -10.99 11.61
CA LEU A 118 -11.95 -10.91 13.01
C LEU A 118 -11.21 -11.97 13.85
N SER A 119 -10.72 -11.62 15.05
CA SER A 119 -10.23 -12.63 15.99
C SER A 119 -11.41 -13.38 16.64
N GLU A 120 -11.14 -14.51 17.31
CA GLU A 120 -12.19 -15.26 18.04
C GLU A 120 -12.93 -14.40 19.08
N ALA A 121 -12.25 -13.41 19.68
CA ALA A 121 -12.88 -12.46 20.59
C ALA A 121 -13.79 -11.46 19.84
N ASP A 122 -13.35 -10.98 18.67
CA ASP A 122 -14.09 -10.00 17.87
C ASP A 122 -15.32 -10.63 17.18
N LEU A 123 -15.31 -11.93 16.88
CA LEU A 123 -16.44 -12.63 16.25
C LEU A 123 -17.76 -12.48 17.06
N LEU A 124 -17.68 -12.45 18.38
CA LEU A 124 -18.84 -12.27 19.27
C LEU A 124 -19.24 -10.80 19.43
N GLU A 125 -18.34 -9.85 19.15
CA GLU A 125 -18.57 -8.40 19.33
C GLU A 125 -18.83 -7.66 18.01
N HIS A 126 -18.55 -8.28 16.86
CA HIS A 126 -18.84 -7.73 15.55
C HIS A 126 -20.36 -7.72 15.27
N PRO A 127 -20.96 -6.58 14.91
CA PRO A 127 -22.39 -6.47 14.64
C PRO A 127 -22.86 -7.33 13.44
N CYS A 128 -23.44 -8.49 13.75
CA CYS A 128 -23.98 -9.44 12.77
C CYS A 128 -25.51 -9.56 12.92
N PHE A 129 -26.22 -9.47 11.79
CA PHE A 129 -27.68 -9.47 11.73
C PHE A 129 -28.14 -10.56 10.76
N VAL A 130 -28.91 -11.53 11.23
CA VAL A 130 -29.49 -12.58 10.40
C VAL A 130 -30.95 -12.23 10.11
N VAL A 131 -31.32 -12.25 8.82
CA VAL A 131 -32.59 -11.70 8.34
C VAL A 131 -33.35 -12.72 7.52
N GLY A 132 -34.47 -13.20 8.07
CA GLY A 132 -35.46 -14.00 7.37
C GLY A 132 -36.38 -13.09 6.55
N ASN A 133 -36.14 -13.02 5.25
CA ASN A 133 -36.91 -12.14 4.36
C ASN A 133 -38.05 -12.90 3.65
N LYS A 134 -39.03 -12.14 3.14
CA LYS A 134 -40.23 -12.57 2.38
C LYS A 134 -41.37 -13.18 3.22
N ILE A 135 -41.55 -12.71 4.45
CA ILE A 135 -42.66 -13.13 5.33
C ILE A 135 -44.06 -12.91 4.72
N ASP A 136 -44.18 -12.01 3.74
CA ASP A 136 -45.41 -11.67 3.03
C ASP A 136 -45.89 -12.69 1.98
N ILE A 137 -45.08 -13.70 1.63
CA ILE A 137 -45.42 -14.66 0.57
C ILE A 137 -46.34 -15.76 1.14
N THR A 138 -47.60 -15.40 1.37
CA THR A 138 -48.65 -16.31 1.86
C THR A 138 -49.53 -16.89 0.75
N GLU A 139 -49.44 -16.40 -0.48
CA GLU A 139 -50.23 -16.89 -1.60
C GLU A 139 -49.69 -18.23 -2.12
N GLY A 140 -50.37 -19.33 -1.76
CA GLY A 140 -50.12 -20.68 -2.29
C GLY A 140 -49.16 -21.56 -1.47
N ARG A 141 -48.72 -21.13 -0.29
CA ARG A 141 -47.90 -21.90 0.66
C ARG A 141 -48.53 -21.92 2.04
N ARG A 142 -48.44 -23.02 2.77
CA ARG A 142 -48.92 -23.08 4.17
C ARG A 142 -47.93 -22.39 5.11
N HIS A 143 -48.41 -21.87 6.23
CA HIS A 143 -47.54 -21.32 7.28
C HIS A 143 -46.59 -22.40 7.84
N ASP A 144 -47.01 -23.66 7.78
CA ASP A 144 -46.24 -24.86 8.16
C ASP A 144 -45.02 -25.14 7.25
N GLU A 145 -44.90 -24.44 6.11
CA GLU A 145 -43.77 -24.56 5.15
C GLU A 145 -42.66 -23.53 5.40
N GLN A 146 -42.81 -22.62 6.37
CA GLN A 146 -41.70 -21.77 6.81
C GLN A 146 -40.68 -22.57 7.62
N ILE A 147 -39.41 -22.19 7.54
CA ILE A 147 -38.35 -22.76 8.39
C ILE A 147 -38.73 -22.53 9.87
N PRO A 148 -38.85 -23.57 10.71
CA PRO A 148 -39.27 -23.41 12.09
C PRO A 148 -38.34 -22.48 12.88
N LEU A 149 -38.89 -21.59 13.70
CA LEU A 149 -38.09 -20.65 14.51
C LEU A 149 -37.03 -21.36 15.36
N SER A 150 -37.31 -22.56 15.86
CA SER A 150 -36.34 -23.37 16.60
C SER A 150 -35.12 -23.78 15.75
N ALA A 151 -35.31 -24.11 14.48
CA ALA A 151 -34.22 -24.40 13.56
C ALA A 151 -33.37 -23.16 13.28
N VAL A 152 -34.00 -21.98 13.13
CA VAL A 152 -33.28 -20.71 12.97
C VAL A 152 -32.46 -20.38 14.23
N HIS A 153 -33.00 -20.55 15.45
CA HIS A 153 -32.25 -20.30 16.69
C HIS A 153 -31.08 -21.28 16.90
N ASN A 154 -31.26 -22.55 16.53
CA ASN A 154 -30.15 -23.52 16.51
C ASN A 154 -29.05 -23.08 15.53
N PHE A 155 -29.43 -22.68 14.31
CA PHE A 155 -28.51 -22.17 13.30
C PHE A 155 -27.69 -20.96 13.79
N LEU A 156 -28.30 -20.00 14.50
CA LEU A 156 -27.57 -18.85 15.08
C LEU A 156 -26.50 -19.28 16.07
N THR A 157 -26.78 -20.33 16.85
CA THR A 157 -25.85 -20.90 17.83
C THR A 157 -24.68 -21.63 17.16
N GLU A 158 -24.92 -22.27 16.01
CA GLU A 158 -23.88 -22.87 15.17
C GLU A 158 -23.02 -21.83 14.44
N LEU A 159 -23.64 -20.72 13.98
CA LEU A 159 -22.99 -19.71 13.16
C LEU A 159 -21.89 -18.94 13.92
N ILE A 160 -22.14 -18.63 15.19
CA ILE A 160 -21.17 -18.01 16.10
C ILE A 160 -21.25 -18.72 17.47
N PRO A 161 -20.43 -19.77 17.70
CA PRO A 161 -20.45 -20.52 18.95
C PRO A 161 -20.15 -19.64 20.16
N SER A 162 -21.16 -19.44 21.01
CA SER A 162 -21.00 -18.72 22.27
C SER A 162 -20.20 -19.57 23.26
N GLN A 163 -18.90 -19.29 23.39
CA GLN A 163 -18.09 -19.95 24.43
C GLN A 163 -18.57 -19.51 25.83
N VAL A 164 -19.36 -20.37 26.47
CA VAL A 164 -19.65 -20.28 27.91
C VAL A 164 -18.42 -20.78 28.67
N THR A 165 -17.36 -19.97 28.68
CA THR A 165 -16.32 -20.10 29.72
C THR A 165 -16.88 -19.50 31.01
N PRO A 166 -17.03 -20.27 32.11
CA PRO A 166 -17.48 -19.70 33.37
C PRO A 166 -16.44 -18.68 33.84
N SER A 167 -16.88 -17.46 34.14
CA SER A 167 -16.00 -16.39 34.60
C SER A 167 -15.24 -16.83 35.86
N PRO A 168 -13.95 -16.46 36.02
CA PRO A 168 -13.24 -16.73 37.27
C PRO A 168 -13.97 -16.04 38.43
N THR A 169 -14.24 -16.79 39.48
CA THR A 169 -14.95 -16.32 40.67
C THR A 169 -14.27 -15.05 41.21
N VAL A 170 -15.03 -13.96 41.27
CA VAL A 170 -14.57 -12.72 41.91
C VAL A 170 -14.32 -13.01 43.38
N LEU A 171 -13.03 -13.09 43.77
CA LEU A 171 -12.62 -13.14 45.16
C LEU A 171 -12.96 -11.81 45.83
N THR A 172 -14.15 -11.79 46.44
CA THR A 172 -14.61 -10.71 47.29
C THR A 172 -13.79 -10.72 48.58
N ILE A 173 -12.84 -9.80 48.68
CA ILE A 173 -12.08 -9.56 49.92
C ILE A 173 -13.04 -8.89 50.93
N PRO A 174 -13.30 -9.48 52.11
CA PRO A 174 -14.13 -8.85 53.12
C PRO A 174 -13.43 -7.64 53.76
N PRO A 175 -14.17 -6.64 54.28
CA PRO A 175 -13.58 -5.46 54.89
C PRO A 175 -12.91 -5.80 56.23
N SER A 176 -11.64 -5.40 56.39
CA SER A 176 -10.91 -5.58 57.65
C SER A 176 -10.80 -4.26 58.44
N HIS A 177 -11.45 -4.24 59.60
CA HIS A 177 -11.27 -3.27 60.68
C HIS A 177 -11.09 -4.06 61.99
N PRO A 178 -10.38 -3.52 62.99
CA PRO A 178 -8.93 -3.25 62.96
C PRO A 178 -8.23 -4.03 64.11
N ILE A 179 -7.01 -3.59 64.50
CA ILE A 179 -6.48 -3.54 65.89
C ILE A 179 -5.14 -4.27 66.19
N HIS A 180 -4.26 -3.49 66.81
CA HIS A 180 -3.06 -3.71 67.64
C HIS A 180 -1.74 -4.36 67.13
N VAL A 181 -0.73 -3.50 67.21
CA VAL A 181 0.72 -3.73 67.27
C VAL A 181 1.13 -4.54 68.51
N HIS A 182 2.09 -5.47 68.37
CA HIS A 182 3.07 -5.77 69.43
C HIS A 182 4.46 -6.07 68.85
N LYS A 183 5.50 -5.96 69.69
CA LYS A 183 6.92 -5.79 69.30
C LYS A 183 7.71 -7.09 69.09
N SER A 184 8.86 -6.94 68.41
CA SER A 184 9.95 -7.90 68.11
C SER A 184 10.54 -8.64 69.33
N PRO A 185 11.34 -9.73 69.15
CA PRO A 185 12.79 -9.55 68.86
C PRO A 185 13.52 -10.61 68.00
N SER A 186 14.59 -10.14 67.32
CA SER A 186 15.95 -10.71 67.10
C SER A 186 16.24 -12.22 66.94
N ILE A 187 17.05 -12.58 65.92
CA ILE A 187 18.23 -13.52 65.88
C ILE A 187 18.80 -13.55 64.42
N ASN A 188 20.01 -14.06 64.13
CA ASN A 188 21.34 -13.41 64.21
C ASN A 188 22.42 -14.30 63.52
N ILE A 189 23.28 -13.76 62.60
CA ILE A 189 24.63 -14.31 62.18
C ILE A 189 24.64 -15.69 61.44
N GLN A 190 25.47 -16.06 60.42
CA GLN A 190 26.59 -15.50 59.62
C GLN A 190 26.75 -16.27 58.27
N PRO A 191 27.67 -15.90 57.33
CA PRO A 191 27.79 -16.49 55.98
C PRO A 191 29.05 -17.38 55.72
N ARG A 192 28.98 -18.30 54.74
CA ARG A 192 30.08 -19.09 54.08
C ARG A 192 29.48 -19.83 52.84
N VAL A 193 30.19 -20.30 51.79
CA VAL A 193 31.58 -20.16 51.26
C VAL A 193 31.59 -20.65 49.79
N SER A 194 32.52 -20.17 48.95
CA SER A 194 32.75 -20.65 47.56
C SER A 194 33.80 -21.78 47.45
N PRO A 195 33.71 -22.69 46.47
CA PRO A 195 34.81 -23.58 46.04
C PRO A 195 35.09 -23.47 44.51
N PRO A 196 36.15 -24.08 43.91
CA PRO A 196 37.40 -23.35 43.67
C PRO A 196 38.03 -23.53 42.24
N ASP A 197 39.14 -22.82 42.02
CA ASP A 197 40.01 -22.88 40.82
C ASP A 197 40.74 -24.22 40.59
N SER A 198 41.18 -24.45 39.35
CA SER A 198 42.42 -25.20 39.06
C SER A 198 43.21 -24.60 37.88
N THR A 199 44.41 -24.11 38.16
CA THR A 199 45.36 -23.50 37.22
C THR A 199 46.24 -24.50 36.48
N ARG A 200 46.76 -24.12 35.29
CA ARG A 200 48.12 -24.53 34.88
C ARG A 200 48.82 -23.46 34.02
N GLN A 201 50.03 -23.06 34.43
CA GLN A 201 50.94 -22.15 33.70
C GLN A 201 52.14 -22.92 33.15
N GLN A 202 52.77 -22.35 32.10
CA GLN A 202 54.23 -22.25 31.84
C GLN A 202 54.36 -21.26 30.65
N SER A 203 54.86 -20.02 30.80
CA SER A 203 56.28 -19.60 30.81
C SER A 203 57.03 -20.00 29.53
N LEU A 204 57.84 -19.20 28.84
CA LEU A 204 58.36 -17.82 28.94
C LEU A 204 59.29 -17.69 27.70
N ASP A 205 59.35 -16.54 27.02
CA ASP A 205 60.60 -15.86 26.60
C ASP A 205 60.47 -14.90 25.40
N LYS A 206 61.24 -13.81 25.52
CA LYS A 206 61.67 -12.84 24.49
C LYS A 206 63.19 -12.74 24.67
N PRO A 207 64.03 -12.53 23.63
CA PRO A 207 64.29 -11.14 23.22
C PRO A 207 64.83 -10.84 21.79
N ARG A 208 64.69 -9.56 21.42
CA ARG A 208 65.63 -8.71 20.63
C ARG A 208 65.97 -9.00 19.14
N SER A 209 65.80 -7.91 18.36
CA SER A 209 66.81 -7.21 17.53
C SER A 209 66.53 -7.01 16.02
N VAL A 210 67.06 -5.87 15.54
CA VAL A 210 66.97 -5.12 14.26
C VAL A 210 68.43 -5.04 13.70
N PRO A 211 68.82 -4.63 12.44
CA PRO A 211 68.11 -4.10 11.25
C PRO A 211 68.49 -4.74 9.87
N LYS A 212 67.90 -4.25 8.76
CA LYS A 212 68.53 -3.71 7.49
C LYS A 212 67.61 -3.86 6.26
N THR A 213 67.02 -2.79 5.71
CA THR A 213 67.47 -1.98 4.55
C THR A 213 67.78 -2.74 3.24
N LEU A 214 67.04 -2.48 2.16
CA LEU A 214 67.61 -2.06 0.85
C LEU A 214 66.58 -1.43 -0.12
N ASN A 215 66.89 -0.20 -0.56
CA ASN A 215 66.75 0.39 -1.91
C ASN A 215 65.56 0.10 -2.86
N SER A 216 64.70 1.13 -2.98
CA SER A 216 64.45 1.93 -4.20
C SER A 216 64.26 1.28 -5.58
N LYS A 217 63.20 1.73 -6.29
CA LYS A 217 63.36 2.41 -7.59
C LYS A 217 62.21 3.40 -7.87
N PHE A 218 62.57 4.56 -8.43
CA PHE A 218 61.64 5.54 -8.98
C PHE A 218 60.98 5.00 -10.25
N ASN A 219 59.77 5.50 -10.56
CA ASN A 219 59.58 6.18 -11.85
C ASN A 219 58.42 7.20 -11.76
N THR A 220 58.43 8.15 -12.68
CA THR A 220 57.87 9.48 -12.50
C THR A 220 56.97 9.86 -13.68
N VAL A 221 55.80 10.44 -13.39
CA VAL A 221 55.01 11.42 -14.19
C VAL A 221 54.98 11.30 -15.72
N SER A 222 53.76 11.25 -16.27
CA SER A 222 53.43 12.03 -17.47
C SER A 222 51.99 12.54 -17.45
N SER A 223 51.83 13.85 -17.20
CA SER A 223 50.59 14.59 -17.44
C SER A 223 50.52 15.05 -18.90
N ILE A 224 49.37 14.92 -19.56
CA ILE A 224 49.05 15.61 -20.82
C ILE A 224 47.76 16.41 -20.59
N ASN A 225 47.70 17.61 -21.16
CA ASN A 225 46.71 18.63 -20.83
C ASN A 225 46.11 19.23 -22.11
N THR A 226 44.90 19.80 -22.02
CA THR A 226 44.17 20.54 -23.08
C THR A 226 43.71 19.70 -24.30
N THR A 227 42.59 20.01 -24.99
CA THR A 227 41.97 21.33 -25.27
C THR A 227 40.43 21.36 -25.25
N ASN A 228 39.89 22.54 -24.93
CA ASN A 228 38.47 22.90 -25.11
C ASN A 228 37.99 22.82 -26.56
N SER A 229 36.70 22.53 -26.75
CA SER A 229 35.89 22.90 -27.91
C SER A 229 34.50 23.35 -27.42
N VAL A 230 33.93 24.36 -28.06
CA VAL A 230 32.66 25.02 -27.64
C VAL A 230 31.69 25.06 -28.84
N TYR A 231 30.38 25.16 -28.55
CA TYR A 231 29.28 25.56 -29.44
C TYR A 231 28.67 24.51 -30.41
N LEU A 232 27.46 23.98 -30.11
CA LEU A 232 26.15 24.51 -30.55
C LEU A 232 25.01 23.46 -30.45
N THR A 233 23.85 23.88 -29.92
CA THR A 233 22.53 23.22 -30.11
C THR A 233 22.00 23.50 -31.53
N PRO A 234 21.21 22.59 -32.17
CA PRO A 234 19.74 22.74 -32.05
C PRO A 234 18.86 21.47 -32.23
N SER A 235 17.67 21.53 -31.61
CA SER A 235 16.34 21.00 -32.01
C SER A 235 16.15 19.82 -33.00
N SER A 236 15.47 18.78 -32.51
CA SER A 236 14.32 18.06 -33.12
C SER A 236 14.03 18.14 -34.63
N SER A 237 14.00 16.98 -35.32
CA SER A 237 12.82 16.51 -36.08
C SER A 237 13.01 15.14 -36.76
N VAL A 238 11.99 14.27 -36.62
CA VAL A 238 11.49 13.23 -37.56
C VAL A 238 12.22 13.08 -38.90
N PHE A 239 12.68 11.85 -39.24
CA PHE A 239 12.46 11.27 -40.58
C PHE A 239 12.55 9.74 -40.61
N THR A 240 11.67 9.12 -41.39
CA THR A 240 11.72 7.72 -41.81
C THR A 240 12.62 7.56 -43.04
N ASP A 241 13.39 6.48 -43.16
CA ASP A 241 13.39 5.74 -44.44
C ASP A 241 13.92 4.29 -44.41
N SER A 242 13.05 3.40 -44.88
CA SER A 242 13.28 2.40 -45.94
C SER A 242 14.72 2.08 -46.38
N PHE A 243 15.12 0.81 -46.28
CA PHE A 243 16.07 0.21 -47.23
C PHE A 243 15.61 -1.15 -47.76
N HIS A 244 15.83 -1.35 -49.06
CA HIS A 244 15.25 -2.42 -49.86
C HIS A 244 16.28 -3.53 -50.15
N THR A 245 15.92 -4.77 -49.80
CA THR A 245 16.22 -6.04 -50.49
C THR A 245 17.61 -6.28 -51.15
N ALA A 246 18.26 -7.38 -50.74
CA ALA A 246 18.99 -8.26 -51.66
C ALA A 246 18.56 -9.73 -51.45
N ARG A 247 18.33 -10.47 -52.54
CA ARG A 247 17.94 -11.89 -52.55
C ARG A 247 19.15 -12.79 -52.87
N SER A 248 19.20 -13.98 -52.30
CA SER A 248 19.74 -15.17 -52.97
C SER A 248 19.12 -16.47 -52.43
N THR A 249 18.85 -17.41 -53.35
CA THR A 249 18.13 -18.70 -53.21
C THR A 249 18.36 -19.51 -54.50
N PRO A 250 18.14 -20.85 -54.59
CA PRO A 250 18.17 -21.90 -53.55
C PRO A 250 18.78 -23.26 -54.03
N GLU A 251 18.54 -24.33 -53.23
CA GLU A 251 18.23 -25.74 -53.63
C GLU A 251 19.37 -26.78 -53.87
N PRO A 252 19.08 -28.12 -53.92
CA PRO A 252 18.06 -28.94 -53.22
C PRO A 252 18.55 -30.36 -52.73
N SER A 253 17.74 -31.09 -51.94
CA SER A 253 17.55 -32.59 -51.93
C SER A 253 16.88 -33.10 -50.63
N THR A 254 16.15 -34.23 -50.51
CA THR A 254 15.18 -34.99 -51.37
C THR A 254 14.39 -35.98 -50.49
N SER A 255 13.29 -36.57 -51.02
CA SER A 255 12.49 -37.74 -50.51
C SER A 255 11.58 -37.47 -49.28
N ALA A 256 10.24 -37.62 -49.31
CA ALA A 256 9.29 -38.68 -49.76
C ALA A 256 8.89 -39.62 -48.59
N ALA A 257 7.63 -40.04 -48.36
CA ALA A 257 6.29 -39.73 -48.91
C ALA A 257 5.23 -40.08 -47.80
N SER A 258 3.91 -40.30 -47.96
CA SER A 258 2.95 -40.38 -49.09
C SER A 258 1.48 -40.31 -48.61
N ALA A 259 0.57 -39.78 -49.45
CA ALA A 259 -0.84 -40.23 -49.67
C ALA A 259 -1.90 -40.09 -48.53
N SER A 260 -3.19 -39.77 -48.79
CA SER A 260 -3.92 -39.55 -50.06
C SER A 260 -5.27 -38.77 -49.89
N ALA A 261 -5.70 -38.10 -50.99
CA ALA A 261 -7.09 -37.90 -51.49
C ALA A 261 -8.19 -37.19 -50.61
N SER A 262 -9.16 -36.40 -51.13
CA SER A 262 -9.38 -35.82 -52.48
C SER A 262 -10.55 -34.78 -52.51
N THR A 263 -10.27 -33.52 -52.91
CA THR A 263 -10.91 -32.65 -53.99
C THR A 263 -12.39 -32.78 -54.45
N PRO A 264 -12.98 -31.80 -55.22
CA PRO A 264 -12.73 -30.33 -55.41
C PRO A 264 -14.02 -29.46 -55.66
N VAL A 265 -13.86 -28.28 -56.35
CA VAL A 265 -14.82 -27.44 -57.16
C VAL A 265 -15.27 -26.11 -56.49
N LEU A 266 -15.20 -24.87 -57.06
CA LEU A 266 -14.55 -24.22 -58.24
C LEU A 266 -14.37 -22.69 -57.90
N ARG A 267 -13.26 -21.98 -58.17
CA ARG A 267 -13.01 -21.00 -59.29
C ARG A 267 -14.23 -20.12 -59.71
N THR A 268 -14.18 -18.79 -59.97
CA THR A 268 -13.19 -17.83 -60.56
C THR A 268 -13.46 -16.37 -60.08
N ALA A 269 -12.50 -15.50 -59.70
CA ALA A 269 -11.54 -14.69 -60.50
C ALA A 269 -12.08 -13.43 -61.24
N SER A 270 -11.45 -12.25 -60.97
CA SER A 270 -11.07 -11.13 -61.89
C SER A 270 -11.30 -9.71 -61.34
N ALA A 271 -10.45 -8.76 -61.76
CA ALA A 271 -10.34 -7.38 -61.29
C ALA A 271 -10.33 -6.39 -62.50
N PRO A 272 -9.72 -5.18 -62.44
CA PRO A 272 -10.20 -3.93 -61.83
C PRO A 272 -10.33 -2.78 -62.85
N ARG A 273 -10.77 -1.56 -62.44
CA ARG A 273 -10.39 -0.33 -63.17
C ARG A 273 -10.45 0.99 -62.38
N GLN A 274 -9.58 1.92 -62.77
CA GLN A 274 -9.33 3.24 -62.17
C GLN A 274 -10.11 4.38 -62.84
N ARG A 275 -10.35 5.48 -62.10
CA ARG A 275 -10.20 6.93 -62.47
C ARG A 275 -10.83 7.77 -61.34
N ARG A 276 -10.15 8.62 -60.57
CA ARG A 276 -9.27 9.80 -60.83
C ARG A 276 -10.06 11.12 -61.04
N LEU A 277 -10.12 11.91 -59.96
CA LEU A 277 -10.13 13.39 -59.85
C LEU A 277 -11.16 14.22 -60.65
N THR A 278 -11.93 15.06 -59.95
CA THR A 278 -11.70 16.53 -59.88
C THR A 278 -12.56 17.17 -58.79
N ALA A 279 -12.13 18.35 -58.30
CA ALA A 279 -12.80 19.14 -57.26
C ALA A 279 -13.57 20.34 -57.86
N VAL A 280 -14.41 21.01 -57.06
CA VAL A 280 -14.55 22.49 -56.94
C VAL A 280 -15.53 22.82 -55.80
N SER A 281 -15.39 24.01 -55.20
CA SER A 281 -16.03 24.47 -53.96
C SER A 281 -17.07 25.60 -54.16
N THR A 282 -17.56 26.18 -53.04
CA THR A 282 -18.47 27.36 -52.89
C THR A 282 -19.97 27.08 -53.11
N GLY A 283 -20.92 27.68 -52.36
CA GLY A 283 -20.82 28.51 -51.15
C GLY A 283 -22.19 28.86 -50.50
N SER A 284 -22.19 28.96 -49.16
CA SER A 284 -22.80 29.99 -48.27
C SER A 284 -24.27 30.50 -48.37
N ALA A 285 -24.93 30.52 -47.18
CA ALA A 285 -26.02 31.40 -46.69
C ALA A 285 -27.47 31.15 -47.23
N SER A 286 -28.59 31.43 -46.53
CA SER A 286 -28.84 32.25 -45.32
C SER A 286 -30.15 31.91 -44.54
N SER A 287 -30.20 32.32 -43.25
CA SER A 287 -31.33 32.70 -42.36
C SER A 287 -32.75 32.05 -42.38
N GLY A 288 -33.27 31.78 -41.17
CA GLY A 288 -34.70 31.64 -40.85
C GLY A 288 -34.95 31.60 -39.32
N SER A 289 -35.83 32.48 -38.79
CA SER A 289 -36.03 32.68 -37.32
C SER A 289 -37.39 32.16 -36.79
N ALA A 290 -37.53 32.14 -35.46
CA ALA A 290 -38.55 31.45 -34.66
C ALA A 290 -39.99 32.04 -34.61
N VAL A 291 -40.96 31.18 -34.24
CA VAL A 291 -42.25 31.43 -33.53
C VAL A 291 -42.63 30.09 -32.85
N THR A 292 -42.67 29.88 -31.52
CA THR A 292 -43.55 30.37 -30.42
C THR A 292 -45.05 30.03 -30.53
N ILE A 293 -45.53 29.00 -29.82
CA ILE A 293 -46.94 28.92 -29.33
C ILE A 293 -46.96 28.35 -27.91
N THR A 294 -47.70 29.02 -27.03
CA THR A 294 -48.22 28.50 -25.74
C THR A 294 -49.75 28.58 -25.82
N PRO A 295 -50.49 27.87 -24.95
CA PRO A 295 -51.31 28.65 -24.02
C PRO A 295 -51.30 28.14 -22.56
N SER A 296 -51.52 29.09 -21.68
CA SER A 296 -51.79 28.98 -20.23
C SER A 296 -53.22 28.46 -19.95
N LEU A 297 -53.70 28.18 -18.73
CA LEU A 297 -53.85 29.08 -17.57
C LEU A 297 -54.47 28.28 -16.40
N PHE A 298 -54.08 28.56 -15.14
CA PHE A 298 -54.98 28.97 -14.04
C PHE A 298 -54.16 29.36 -12.79
N ALA A 299 -54.77 30.09 -11.84
CA ALA A 299 -54.07 31.05 -11.00
C ALA A 299 -54.11 30.79 -9.48
N ARG A 300 -53.03 31.32 -8.87
CA ARG A 300 -52.77 31.88 -7.52
C ARG A 300 -53.93 32.14 -6.54
N GLU A 301 -53.52 32.26 -5.26
CA GLU A 301 -54.24 32.70 -4.03
C GLU A 301 -54.72 31.54 -3.12
N GLN A 302 -54.70 31.63 -1.78
CA GLN A 302 -54.22 32.68 -0.86
C GLN A 302 -53.73 32.04 0.47
N GLN A 303 -53.21 32.87 1.39
CA GLN A 303 -52.67 32.47 2.70
C GLN A 303 -53.67 32.83 3.80
N GLU A 304 -54.08 31.88 4.64
CA GLU A 304 -54.88 32.19 5.84
C GLU A 304 -54.59 31.28 7.05
N ASN A 305 -54.56 31.89 8.23
CA ASN A 305 -54.47 31.22 9.54
C ASN A 305 -55.87 30.80 9.99
N ALA A 306 -56.01 29.62 10.60
CA ALA A 306 -57.11 29.35 11.53
C ALA A 306 -56.71 28.37 12.63
N SER A 307 -56.74 28.84 13.87
CA SER A 307 -56.68 28.04 15.10
C SER A 307 -57.98 27.25 15.31
N GLY A 308 -57.88 26.01 15.82
CA GLY A 308 -59.04 25.19 16.21
C GLY A 308 -58.77 24.36 17.47
N THR A 309 -59.28 24.81 18.60
CA THR A 309 -59.10 24.23 19.95
C THR A 309 -60.20 23.27 20.36
N HIS A 310 -59.87 22.18 21.08
CA HIS A 310 -60.68 21.55 22.14
C HIS A 310 -59.72 20.74 23.06
N SER A 311 -59.44 21.16 24.30
CA SER A 311 -60.17 20.82 25.55
C SER A 311 -60.43 19.31 25.73
N ALA A 312 -59.80 18.56 26.66
CA ALA A 312 -59.52 18.71 28.10
C ALA A 312 -60.60 18.15 29.04
N ASN A 313 -60.28 17.07 29.79
CA ASN A 313 -60.41 16.94 31.26
C ASN A 313 -60.21 15.49 31.73
N GLY A 314 -59.57 15.28 32.89
CA GLY A 314 -59.37 13.93 33.47
C GLY A 314 -58.34 13.82 34.62
N SER A 315 -58.62 14.45 35.76
CA SER A 315 -57.92 14.32 37.07
C SER A 315 -58.88 14.84 38.17
N PRO A 316 -58.70 14.61 39.49
CA PRO A 316 -57.46 14.31 40.23
C PRO A 316 -57.59 13.29 41.41
N ASN A 317 -56.48 13.13 42.18
CA ASN A 317 -56.36 12.95 43.66
C ASN A 317 -55.10 12.13 44.00
N THR A 318 -54.29 12.35 45.05
CA THR A 318 -54.08 13.47 46.02
C THR A 318 -52.70 13.25 46.70
N THR A 319 -51.96 14.32 47.01
CA THR A 319 -50.71 14.39 47.82
C THR A 319 -51.05 14.51 49.33
N PRO A 320 -50.13 14.74 50.32
CA PRO A 320 -48.66 15.05 50.31
C PRO A 320 -47.84 14.18 51.33
N GLU A 321 -46.63 14.48 51.85
CA GLU A 321 -45.75 15.68 51.88
C GLU A 321 -44.28 15.32 52.24
N ASP A 322 -43.42 16.35 52.38
CA ASP A 322 -42.03 16.40 52.88
C ASP A 322 -40.91 15.75 52.03
N ASP A 323 -40.06 16.59 51.41
CA ASP A 323 -38.83 17.02 52.09
C ASP A 323 -38.27 18.34 51.48
N SER A 324 -37.39 19.01 52.23
CA SER A 324 -37.05 20.43 52.05
C SER A 324 -35.80 20.75 51.19
N LEU A 325 -35.72 22.02 50.75
CA LEU A 325 -34.68 22.62 49.90
C LEU A 325 -33.26 22.58 50.49
N ASP A 326 -32.24 22.46 49.62
CA ASP A 326 -30.98 23.19 49.81
C ASP A 326 -30.32 23.57 48.45
N LEU A 327 -29.47 24.60 48.46
CA LEU A 327 -28.91 25.30 47.27
C LEU A 327 -27.43 24.93 46.97
N HIS A 328 -26.93 25.44 45.83
CA HIS A 328 -25.55 25.30 45.25
C HIS A 328 -25.31 24.04 44.37
N ASP A 329 -24.48 24.03 43.31
CA ASP A 329 -23.46 24.96 42.79
C ASP A 329 -23.34 24.81 41.24
N PRO A 330 -23.34 25.88 40.39
CA PRO A 330 -23.29 25.75 38.93
C PRO A 330 -21.88 25.53 38.33
N HIS A 331 -20.98 24.79 39.01
CA HIS A 331 -19.65 24.45 38.49
C HIS A 331 -19.19 23.00 38.77
N SER A 332 -20.03 22.00 38.44
CA SER A 332 -19.56 20.62 38.22
C SER A 332 -19.71 20.21 36.76
N THR A 333 -18.62 20.08 36.02
CA THR A 333 -18.61 19.38 34.74
C THR A 333 -18.95 17.91 34.95
N SER A 334 -19.93 17.40 34.21
CA SER A 334 -20.44 16.05 34.42
C SER A 334 -19.38 15.00 34.07
N ALA A 335 -19.01 14.16 35.05
CA ALA A 335 -18.41 12.87 34.74
C ALA A 335 -19.45 12.04 33.98
N SER A 336 -19.21 11.79 32.69
CA SER A 336 -20.14 11.05 31.85
C SER A 336 -20.31 9.62 32.38
N ARG A 337 -21.58 9.21 32.55
CA ARG A 337 -21.92 7.83 32.87
C ARG A 337 -21.41 6.93 31.74
N PRO A 338 -20.76 5.78 32.02
CA PRO A 338 -20.30 4.87 30.97
C PRO A 338 -21.45 4.47 30.04
N PRO A 339 -21.22 4.41 28.71
CA PRO A 339 -22.18 3.81 27.79
C PRO A 339 -22.43 2.33 28.16
N PRO A 340 -23.63 1.80 27.89
CA PRO A 340 -23.91 0.39 28.14
C PRO A 340 -23.01 -0.49 27.26
N PRO A 341 -22.64 -1.71 27.73
CA PRO A 341 -21.81 -2.63 26.96
C PRO A 341 -22.49 -3.02 25.63
N PRO A 342 -21.72 -3.29 24.57
CA PRO A 342 -22.25 -3.66 23.28
C PRO A 342 -22.99 -5.01 23.33
N GLU A 343 -24.05 -5.11 22.53
CA GLU A 343 -24.77 -6.35 22.28
C GLU A 343 -23.84 -7.37 21.59
N ARG A 344 -23.79 -8.60 22.11
CA ARG A 344 -22.92 -9.69 21.62
C ARG A 344 -23.73 -10.77 20.88
N GLY A 345 -23.11 -11.42 19.91
CA GLY A 345 -23.71 -12.48 19.08
C GLY A 345 -24.63 -11.96 17.96
N PRO A 346 -25.19 -12.84 17.11
CA PRO A 346 -26.01 -12.41 15.97
C PRO A 346 -27.45 -12.05 16.39
N SER A 347 -27.98 -10.93 15.91
CA SER A 347 -29.39 -10.53 16.12
C SER A 347 -30.29 -11.10 15.01
N LEU A 348 -31.47 -11.63 15.34
CA LEU A 348 -32.42 -12.20 14.37
C LEU A 348 -33.56 -11.24 14.05
N HIS A 349 -33.82 -11.01 12.77
CA HIS A 349 -34.94 -10.20 12.28
C HIS A 349 -35.74 -10.94 11.21
N PHE A 350 -37.01 -10.57 11.07
CA PHE A 350 -37.89 -11.02 10.01
C PHE A 350 -38.45 -9.82 9.26
N THR A 351 -38.44 -9.87 7.92
CA THR A 351 -38.78 -8.71 7.09
C THR A 351 -39.60 -9.08 5.86
N SER A 352 -40.42 -8.13 5.39
CA SER A 352 -40.91 -8.12 4.02
C SER A 352 -40.33 -6.94 3.26
N ALA A 353 -39.47 -7.25 2.27
CA ALA A 353 -39.06 -6.28 1.28
C ALA A 353 -40.21 -5.77 0.37
N LYS A 354 -41.37 -6.45 0.35
CA LYS A 354 -42.54 -6.09 -0.46
C LYS A 354 -43.48 -5.11 0.25
N THR A 355 -43.78 -5.35 1.53
CA THR A 355 -44.67 -4.48 2.34
C THR A 355 -43.89 -3.40 3.10
N GLY A 356 -42.60 -3.62 3.39
CA GLY A 356 -41.78 -2.77 4.25
C GLY A 356 -41.76 -3.21 5.72
N GLU A 357 -42.53 -4.23 6.08
CA GLU A 357 -42.59 -4.78 7.44
C GLU A 357 -41.20 -5.22 7.94
N GLY A 358 -40.83 -4.78 9.15
CA GLY A 358 -39.52 -5.02 9.78
C GLY A 358 -38.31 -4.31 9.14
N VAL A 359 -38.46 -3.68 7.96
CA VAL A 359 -37.32 -3.17 7.19
C VAL A 359 -36.68 -1.94 7.85
N SER A 360 -37.46 -0.94 8.28
CA SER A 360 -36.90 0.25 8.95
C SER A 360 -36.26 -0.10 10.29
N GLU A 361 -36.95 -0.91 11.10
CA GLU A 361 -36.51 -1.36 12.43
C GLU A 361 -35.15 -2.09 12.36
N LEU A 362 -34.97 -2.96 11.36
CA LEU A 362 -33.69 -3.62 11.09
C LEU A 362 -32.54 -2.63 10.89
N PHE A 363 -32.68 -1.67 9.96
CA PHE A 363 -31.59 -0.74 9.66
C PHE A 363 -31.36 0.31 10.77
N GLU A 364 -32.40 0.64 11.55
CA GLU A 364 -32.29 1.48 12.75
C GLU A 364 -31.57 0.75 13.89
N HIS A 365 -31.85 -0.54 14.12
CA HIS A 365 -31.11 -1.38 15.07
C HIS A 365 -29.65 -1.54 14.62
N VAL A 366 -29.38 -1.76 13.33
CA VAL A 366 -28.01 -1.78 12.79
C VAL A 366 -27.24 -0.52 13.14
N ALA A 367 -27.80 0.66 12.84
CA ALA A 367 -27.17 1.93 13.17
C ALA A 367 -26.96 2.07 14.70
N ALA A 368 -27.99 1.80 15.50
CA ALA A 368 -27.92 1.91 16.95
C ALA A 368 -26.95 0.91 17.62
N ARG A 369 -26.76 -0.30 17.06
CA ARG A 369 -25.81 -1.30 17.60
C ARG A 369 -24.37 -0.94 17.26
N VAL A 370 -24.09 -0.52 16.02
CA VAL A 370 -22.75 -0.08 15.61
C VAL A 370 -22.32 1.16 16.40
N LEU A 371 -23.19 2.17 16.50
CA LEU A 371 -22.88 3.40 17.25
C LEU A 371 -22.61 3.11 18.72
N ARG A 372 -23.42 2.27 19.39
CA ARG A 372 -23.16 1.87 20.77
C ARG A 372 -21.81 1.16 20.95
N LYS A 373 -21.39 0.34 19.99
CA LYS A 373 -20.05 -0.28 19.99
C LYS A 373 -18.95 0.77 19.86
N MET A 374 -19.06 1.68 18.88
CA MET A 374 -18.12 2.78 18.67
C MET A 374 -18.02 3.70 19.91
N GLU A 375 -19.15 4.15 20.47
CA GLU A 375 -19.19 4.99 21.68
C GLU A 375 -18.59 4.28 22.90
N TYR A 376 -18.77 2.96 23.02
CA TYR A 376 -18.19 2.16 24.11
C TYR A 376 -16.67 2.02 23.96
N GLU A 377 -16.18 1.76 22.75
CA GLU A 377 -14.75 1.69 22.43
C GLU A 377 -14.06 3.05 22.65
N GLU A 378 -14.66 4.14 22.15
CA GLU A 378 -14.21 5.51 22.39
C GLU A 378 -14.16 5.85 23.88
N TYR A 379 -15.19 5.49 24.66
CA TYR A 379 -15.21 5.73 26.10
C TYR A 379 -14.11 4.96 26.85
N PHE A 380 -13.86 3.70 26.47
CA PHE A 380 -12.81 2.90 27.11
C PHE A 380 -11.41 3.39 26.76
N GLU A 381 -11.14 3.78 25.51
CA GLU A 381 -9.84 4.35 25.13
C GLU A 381 -9.64 5.76 25.70
N ALA A 382 -10.67 6.62 25.75
CA ALA A 382 -10.60 7.91 26.45
C ALA A 382 -10.29 7.73 27.95
N ARG A 383 -10.89 6.74 28.60
CA ARG A 383 -10.62 6.41 30.01
C ARG A 383 -9.22 5.82 30.22
N ARG A 384 -8.69 5.08 29.24
CA ARG A 384 -7.31 4.56 29.22
C ARG A 384 -6.27 5.67 29.02
N LEU A 385 -6.60 6.68 28.22
CA LEU A 385 -5.83 7.92 28.04
C LEU A 385 -5.83 8.78 29.31
N HIS A 386 -6.98 9.05 29.91
CA HIS A 386 -7.04 9.80 31.18
C HIS A 386 -6.31 9.09 32.34
N TYR A 387 -6.27 7.75 32.36
CA TYR A 387 -5.46 7.02 33.35
C TYR A 387 -3.94 7.17 33.12
N ARG A 388 -3.50 7.50 31.89
CA ARG A 388 -2.12 7.91 31.60
C ARG A 388 -1.87 9.37 31.98
N GLU A 389 -2.77 10.30 31.65
CA GLU A 389 -2.64 11.72 31.99
C GLU A 389 -2.64 11.97 33.51
N ALA A 390 -3.50 11.28 34.26
CA ALA A 390 -3.56 11.37 35.72
C ALA A 390 -2.29 10.86 36.45
N SER A 391 -1.34 10.24 35.73
CA SER A 391 -0.04 9.82 36.27
C SER A 391 1.09 10.86 36.07
N GLY A 392 0.80 12.01 35.44
CA GLY A 392 1.78 13.02 35.01
C GLY A 392 1.79 14.33 35.82
N VAL A 393 2.34 14.29 37.04
CA VAL A 393 2.96 15.42 37.78
C VAL A 393 2.25 16.79 37.70
N GLU A 394 1.35 17.07 38.66
CA GLU A 394 0.91 18.44 38.93
C GLU A 394 2.02 19.29 39.59
N THR A 395 2.13 20.55 39.16
CA THR A 395 3.08 21.53 39.73
C THR A 395 2.43 22.29 40.87
N ILE A 396 2.88 22.05 42.11
CA ILE A 396 2.42 22.80 43.29
C ILE A 396 2.85 24.28 43.15
N ARG A 397 1.88 25.17 42.89
CA ARG A 397 2.05 26.61 43.07
C ARG A 397 1.97 26.96 44.55
N LEU A 398 3.12 27.19 45.18
CA LEU A 398 3.17 27.90 46.46
C LEU A 398 3.02 29.40 46.22
N GLY A 399 1.80 29.91 46.39
CA GLY A 399 1.59 31.32 46.66
C GLY A 399 2.19 31.68 48.03
N SER A 400 2.75 32.88 48.14
CA SER A 400 3.32 33.38 49.39
C SER A 400 2.22 33.64 50.42
N ASP A 401 2.32 33.04 51.61
CA ASP A 401 2.32 33.88 52.82
C ASP A 401 2.95 33.22 54.05
N SER A 402 3.46 34.10 54.92
CA SER A 402 3.95 33.95 56.31
C SER A 402 4.00 32.57 57.02
N GLY A 403 5.12 32.31 57.73
CA GLY A 403 5.04 31.61 59.04
C GLY A 403 6.06 30.50 59.35
N THR A 404 7.27 30.87 59.77
CA THR A 404 8.12 30.16 60.77
C THR A 404 8.08 28.62 60.87
N GLN A 405 9.16 27.95 60.44
CA GLN A 405 10.12 27.25 61.33
C GLN A 405 11.20 26.49 60.53
N LEU A 406 12.42 27.04 60.50
CA LEU A 406 13.63 26.35 60.06
C LEU A 406 14.31 25.70 61.27
N LYS A 407 14.56 24.38 61.22
CA LYS A 407 15.81 23.66 61.61
C LYS A 407 15.59 22.16 61.82
N SER A 408 15.86 21.36 60.78
CA SER A 408 16.20 19.90 60.90
C SER A 408 16.67 19.24 59.58
N ILE A 409 16.45 19.86 58.41
CA ILE A 409 16.68 19.21 57.10
C ILE A 409 18.05 19.56 56.49
N GLU A 410 19.12 19.08 57.11
CA GLU A 410 20.48 19.20 56.52
C GLU A 410 21.28 17.89 56.46
N ARG A 411 20.94 16.87 57.25
CA ARG A 411 21.58 15.53 57.15
C ARG A 411 20.96 14.61 56.08
N ILE A 412 19.75 14.87 55.62
CA ILE A 412 19.05 14.04 54.60
C ILE A 412 19.51 14.37 53.16
N LYS A 413 19.98 15.59 52.91
CA LYS A 413 20.27 16.11 51.56
C LYS A 413 21.40 15.39 50.80
N LYS A 414 22.35 14.74 51.49
CA LYS A 414 23.44 14.00 50.84
C LYS A 414 23.10 12.55 50.47
N GLY A 415 22.07 11.95 51.06
CA GLY A 415 21.57 10.62 50.66
C GLY A 415 20.62 10.68 49.47
N CYS A 416 19.68 11.63 49.47
CA CYS A 416 18.67 11.75 48.41
C CYS A 416 19.24 12.16 47.05
N PHE A 417 20.39 12.84 46.97
CA PHE A 417 20.90 13.35 45.69
C PHE A 417 21.40 12.24 44.74
N LEU A 418 22.00 11.15 45.25
CA LEU A 418 22.31 9.98 44.41
C LEU A 418 21.03 9.27 43.95
N PHE A 419 20.05 9.12 44.84
CA PHE A 419 18.79 8.43 44.52
C PHE A 419 17.94 9.21 43.49
N PHE A 420 17.82 10.54 43.62
CA PHE A 420 17.07 11.36 42.66
C PHE A 420 17.75 11.48 41.28
N SER A 421 19.08 11.39 41.22
CA SER A 421 19.80 11.35 39.94
C SER A 421 19.50 10.04 39.19
N LEU A 422 19.53 8.90 39.88
CA LEU A 422 19.16 7.60 39.32
C LEU A 422 17.66 7.54 38.91
N PHE A 423 16.77 8.13 39.70
CA PHE A 423 15.33 8.11 39.40
C PHE A 423 14.94 8.99 38.20
N LYS A 424 15.64 10.11 37.95
CA LYS A 424 15.41 10.94 36.75
C LYS A 424 15.90 10.27 35.47
N VAL A 425 16.97 9.49 35.52
CA VAL A 425 17.42 8.69 34.36
C VAL A 425 16.45 7.55 34.05
N ALA A 426 15.84 6.95 35.09
CA ALA A 426 14.85 5.88 34.91
C ALA A 426 13.50 6.37 34.33
N LEU A 427 13.04 7.59 34.67
CA LEU A 427 11.70 8.04 34.28
C LEU A 427 11.60 8.61 32.86
N SER A 428 12.72 8.97 32.22
CA SER A 428 12.77 9.28 30.78
C SER A 428 12.83 8.03 29.89
N ALA A 429 12.86 6.83 30.48
CA ALA A 429 12.91 5.55 29.77
C ALA A 429 11.52 4.88 29.62
N ALA A 430 10.43 5.62 29.80
CA ALA A 430 9.12 5.23 29.28
C ALA A 430 9.10 5.37 27.75
N VAL A 431 9.87 4.50 27.07
CA VAL A 431 9.90 4.41 25.61
C VAL A 431 8.47 4.22 25.15
N ALA A 432 7.96 5.16 24.35
CA ALA A 432 6.72 4.96 23.61
C ALA A 432 6.94 3.75 22.70
N SER A 433 6.38 2.59 23.09
CA SER A 433 6.46 1.37 22.31
C SER A 433 5.65 1.58 21.04
N HIS A 434 6.32 1.97 19.96
CA HIS A 434 5.69 2.09 18.65
C HIS A 434 5.04 0.75 18.29
N PRO A 435 3.81 0.75 17.76
CA PRO A 435 3.05 -0.47 17.58
C PRO A 435 3.68 -1.36 16.51
N VAL A 436 3.65 -2.68 16.75
CA VAL A 436 4.05 -3.68 15.76
C VAL A 436 2.84 -3.98 14.86
N LYS A 437 2.91 -3.58 13.60
CA LYS A 437 1.89 -3.84 12.58
C LYS A 437 2.16 -5.20 11.93
N ARG A 438 1.23 -6.14 12.08
CA ARG A 438 1.40 -7.52 11.58
C ARG A 438 0.65 -7.70 10.27
N PHE A 439 1.34 -8.23 9.27
CA PHE A 439 0.77 -8.58 7.97
C PHE A 439 1.09 -10.04 7.66
N ASN A 440 0.12 -10.74 7.07
CA ASN A 440 0.30 -12.10 6.57
C ASN A 440 0.06 -12.08 5.06
N ILE A 441 1.04 -12.54 4.29
CA ILE A 441 1.04 -12.51 2.83
C ILE A 441 1.25 -13.93 2.30
N ASP A 442 0.18 -14.52 1.83
CA ASP A 442 0.20 -15.74 1.03
C ASP A 442 0.64 -15.39 -0.39
N VAL A 443 1.84 -15.83 -0.78
CA VAL A 443 2.35 -15.70 -2.16
C VAL A 443 1.88 -16.91 -2.95
N VAL A 444 0.89 -16.72 -3.81
CA VAL A 444 0.11 -17.80 -4.45
C VAL A 444 0.07 -17.66 -5.97
N ASN A 445 -0.10 -18.78 -6.67
CA ASN A 445 -0.47 -18.75 -8.08
C ASN A 445 -1.98 -18.65 -8.26
N VAL A 446 -2.44 -17.63 -8.98
CA VAL A 446 -3.87 -17.42 -9.33
C VAL A 446 -4.00 -17.08 -10.81
N LYS A 447 -5.13 -17.44 -11.44
CA LYS A 447 -5.42 -17.08 -12.84
C LYS A 447 -6.24 -15.80 -12.96
N LEU A 448 -5.54 -14.67 -13.15
CA LEU A 448 -6.10 -13.32 -13.27
C LEU A 448 -6.14 -12.84 -14.73
N ALA A 449 -6.82 -11.71 -14.97
CA ALA A 449 -6.99 -11.11 -16.30
C ALA A 449 -7.10 -9.56 -16.22
N PRO A 450 -6.07 -8.84 -15.75
CA PRO A 450 -6.12 -7.38 -15.55
C PRO A 450 -6.22 -6.57 -16.85
N ASP A 451 -5.75 -7.11 -17.97
CA ASP A 451 -5.95 -6.60 -19.33
C ASP A 451 -6.99 -7.42 -20.13
N GLY A 452 -7.71 -8.31 -19.44
CA GLY A 452 -8.71 -9.21 -20.01
C GLY A 452 -8.13 -10.48 -20.64
N PHE A 453 -6.81 -10.62 -20.74
CA PHE A 453 -6.18 -11.90 -21.10
C PHE A 453 -5.95 -12.75 -19.84
N ARG A 454 -6.54 -13.95 -19.78
CA ARG A 454 -6.46 -14.80 -18.59
C ARG A 454 -5.19 -15.65 -18.55
N ARG A 455 -4.22 -15.24 -17.73
CA ARG A 455 -2.95 -15.95 -17.49
C ARG A 455 -2.77 -16.40 -16.04
N SER A 456 -1.82 -17.30 -15.80
CA SER A 456 -1.34 -17.62 -14.44
C SER A 456 -0.43 -16.50 -13.93
N THR A 457 -0.46 -16.20 -12.64
CA THR A 457 0.25 -15.08 -12.01
C THR A 457 0.96 -15.52 -10.74
N VAL A 458 1.86 -14.70 -10.22
CA VAL A 458 2.44 -14.80 -8.86
C VAL A 458 1.89 -13.61 -8.10
N VAL A 459 1.09 -13.78 -7.05
CA VAL A 459 0.39 -12.67 -6.39
C VAL A 459 0.29 -12.81 -4.88
N ALA A 460 0.34 -11.67 -4.19
CA ALA A 460 0.12 -11.55 -2.75
C ALA A 460 -1.38 -11.61 -2.42
N ASN A 461 -1.78 -12.53 -1.53
CA ASN A 461 -3.16 -12.76 -1.09
C ASN A 461 -4.16 -12.95 -2.24
N GLY A 462 -3.70 -13.52 -3.36
CA GLY A 462 -4.54 -13.87 -4.51
C GLY A 462 -5.04 -12.72 -5.38
N GLN A 463 -4.55 -11.49 -5.17
CA GLN A 463 -4.99 -10.29 -5.89
C GLN A 463 -3.84 -9.54 -6.60
N PHE A 464 -4.19 -8.81 -7.67
CA PHE A 464 -3.29 -7.89 -8.37
C PHE A 464 -3.94 -6.51 -8.51
N PRO A 465 -3.26 -5.40 -8.13
CA PRO A 465 -1.98 -5.35 -7.43
C PRO A 465 -2.08 -6.00 -6.04
N GLY A 466 -0.92 -6.27 -5.42
CA GLY A 466 -0.86 -6.78 -4.05
C GLY A 466 -1.58 -5.86 -3.05
N PRO A 467 -2.05 -6.39 -1.90
CA PRO A 467 -2.74 -5.62 -0.88
C PRO A 467 -1.89 -4.47 -0.34
N VAL A 468 -2.51 -3.30 -0.13
CA VAL A 468 -1.82 -2.15 0.48
C VAL A 468 -1.33 -2.50 1.89
N ILE A 469 -0.04 -2.31 2.13
CA ILE A 469 0.56 -2.28 3.48
C ILE A 469 0.51 -0.83 3.97
N THR A 470 -0.06 -0.58 5.16
CA THR A 470 -0.14 0.76 5.74
C THR A 470 0.36 0.78 7.17
N ALA A 471 1.17 1.79 7.50
CA ALA A 471 1.68 2.02 8.84
C ALA A 471 1.92 3.52 9.10
N ASN A 472 2.29 3.87 10.32
CA ASN A 472 2.77 5.21 10.65
C ASN A 472 4.29 5.21 10.82
N LYS A 473 4.89 6.38 10.63
CA LYS A 473 6.28 6.70 11.01
C LYS A 473 6.58 6.21 12.43
N GLY A 474 7.66 5.45 12.57
CA GLY A 474 8.09 4.84 13.83
C GLY A 474 7.50 3.46 14.14
N ASP A 475 6.39 3.06 13.49
CA ASP A 475 5.87 1.68 13.61
C ASP A 475 6.93 0.65 13.21
N THR A 476 6.77 -0.58 13.68
CA THR A 476 7.55 -1.74 13.17
C THR A 476 6.61 -2.65 12.40
N LEU A 477 6.92 -2.91 11.12
CA LEU A 477 6.20 -3.93 10.36
C LEU A 477 6.73 -5.31 10.76
N ARG A 478 5.83 -6.28 10.89
CA ARG A 478 6.18 -7.70 10.92
C ARG A 478 5.39 -8.39 9.81
N VAL A 479 6.07 -8.68 8.71
CA VAL A 479 5.46 -9.20 7.47
C VAL A 479 5.82 -10.67 7.34
N THR A 480 4.87 -11.56 7.60
CA THR A 480 5.01 -13.00 7.38
C THR A 480 4.64 -13.30 5.92
N VAL A 481 5.60 -13.83 5.17
CA VAL A 481 5.45 -14.23 3.76
C VAL A 481 5.41 -15.76 3.70
N ASN A 482 4.28 -16.31 3.29
CA ASN A 482 4.10 -17.75 3.12
C ASN A 482 4.21 -18.08 1.63
N ASN A 483 5.25 -18.79 1.22
CA ASN A 483 5.43 -19.16 -0.17
C ASN A 483 4.56 -20.38 -0.51
N LYS A 484 3.55 -20.20 -1.36
CA LYS A 484 2.62 -21.25 -1.80
C LYS A 484 2.62 -21.40 -3.33
N LEU A 485 3.76 -21.13 -3.97
CA LEU A 485 3.93 -21.21 -5.42
C LEU A 485 4.12 -22.65 -5.90
N THR A 486 3.43 -22.99 -6.99
CA THR A 486 3.37 -24.35 -7.54
C THR A 486 3.52 -24.40 -9.06
N ASP A 487 3.23 -23.31 -9.78
CA ASP A 487 3.24 -23.25 -11.23
C ASP A 487 4.67 -23.30 -11.78
N SER A 488 4.98 -24.31 -12.60
CA SER A 488 6.31 -24.57 -13.14
C SER A 488 6.69 -23.68 -14.33
N THR A 489 5.83 -22.74 -14.73
CA THR A 489 6.12 -21.77 -15.82
C THR A 489 6.71 -20.46 -15.31
N MET A 490 6.89 -20.34 -14.00
CA MET A 490 7.37 -19.18 -13.23
C MET A 490 8.34 -19.70 -12.14
N ARG A 491 9.18 -18.85 -11.55
CA ARG A 491 10.00 -19.22 -10.37
C ARG A 491 9.08 -19.62 -9.20
N ARG A 492 9.50 -20.62 -8.42
CA ARG A 492 8.68 -21.17 -7.31
C ARG A 492 9.26 -20.84 -5.94
N SER A 493 10.55 -20.58 -5.81
CA SER A 493 11.05 -19.83 -4.66
C SER A 493 10.63 -18.35 -4.75
N THR A 494 10.75 -17.58 -3.68
CA THR A 494 10.45 -16.13 -3.69
C THR A 494 11.25 -15.38 -2.63
N ALA A 495 11.43 -14.08 -2.77
CA ALA A 495 12.00 -13.19 -1.76
C ALA A 495 11.33 -11.82 -1.89
N MET A 496 10.96 -11.18 -0.77
CA MET A 496 10.17 -9.95 -0.80
C MET A 496 10.98 -8.76 -0.30
N ASN A 497 11.36 -7.85 -1.20
CA ASN A 497 11.97 -6.57 -0.86
C ASN A 497 10.89 -5.50 -0.63
N PHE A 498 11.26 -4.45 0.12
CA PHE A 498 10.41 -3.33 0.52
C PHE A 498 11.01 -2.00 0.02
N ASP A 499 11.07 -1.86 -1.30
CA ASP A 499 11.72 -0.80 -2.08
C ASP A 499 11.60 0.62 -1.46
N GLY A 500 12.78 1.17 -1.14
CA GLY A 500 12.96 2.48 -0.50
C GLY A 500 12.90 2.49 1.04
N ILE A 501 12.58 1.37 1.71
CA ILE A 501 12.73 1.26 3.17
C ILE A 501 14.19 1.02 3.55
N PHE A 502 14.68 1.74 4.56
CA PHE A 502 16.05 1.60 5.04
C PHE A 502 16.12 0.54 6.14
N PHE A 503 16.62 -0.64 5.79
CA PHE A 503 17.06 -1.60 6.78
C PHE A 503 18.35 -1.09 7.43
N GLN A 504 18.41 -1.10 8.77
CA GLN A 504 19.62 -0.71 9.49
C GLN A 504 20.59 -1.88 9.51
N THR A 505 21.89 -1.62 9.70
CA THR A 505 22.92 -2.67 9.81
C THR A 505 22.45 -3.90 10.62
N VAL A 506 21.91 -3.68 11.82
CA VAL A 506 21.46 -4.76 12.74
C VAL A 506 20.40 -5.70 12.16
N ASN A 507 19.60 -5.24 11.18
CA ASN A 507 18.57 -6.01 10.49
C ASN A 507 18.75 -6.00 8.95
N ALA A 508 19.96 -5.76 8.44
CA ALA A 508 20.28 -5.76 7.00
C ALA A 508 20.00 -7.12 6.30
N TYR A 509 19.77 -8.18 7.06
CA TYR A 509 19.36 -9.49 6.55
C TYR A 509 17.88 -9.54 6.12
N ASP A 510 17.03 -8.61 6.60
CA ASP A 510 15.61 -8.53 6.25
C ASP A 510 15.34 -7.65 5.00
N GLU A 511 16.36 -7.00 4.42
CA GLU A 511 16.31 -6.31 3.11
C GLU A 511 15.94 -7.27 1.96
N ALA A 512 16.18 -8.57 2.16
CA ALA A 512 15.68 -9.66 1.33
C ALA A 512 16.23 -9.79 -0.10
N GLU A 513 17.17 -8.95 -0.56
CA GLU A 513 17.84 -9.15 -1.86
C GLU A 513 18.48 -10.56 -1.92
N PRO A 514 18.07 -11.42 -2.88
CA PRO A 514 18.60 -12.76 -3.01
C PRO A 514 20.09 -12.78 -3.27
N PHE A 515 20.79 -13.63 -2.55
CA PHE A 515 22.24 -13.86 -2.67
C PHE A 515 23.12 -12.63 -2.34
N ILE A 516 22.52 -11.50 -1.91
CA ILE A 516 23.22 -10.41 -1.23
C ILE A 516 22.88 -10.45 0.27
N ASN A 517 21.59 -10.30 0.63
CA ASN A 517 21.13 -10.15 2.01
C ASN A 517 20.48 -11.44 2.57
N SER A 518 19.96 -12.32 1.72
CA SER A 518 19.33 -13.60 2.13
C SER A 518 19.32 -14.63 1.01
N CYS A 519 19.04 -15.91 1.31
CA CYS A 519 18.59 -16.85 0.28
C CYS A 519 17.06 -16.81 0.13
N PRO A 520 16.50 -17.15 -1.04
CA PRO A 520 15.05 -17.17 -1.25
C PRO A 520 14.28 -18.11 -0.32
N ILE A 521 13.04 -17.76 -0.01
CA ILE A 521 12.05 -18.58 0.68
C ILE A 521 11.65 -19.74 -0.23
N ALA A 522 11.91 -20.98 0.21
CA ALA A 522 11.57 -22.19 -0.52
C ALA A 522 10.05 -22.40 -0.68
N PRO A 523 9.58 -23.16 -1.69
CA PRO A 523 8.16 -23.48 -1.86
C PRO A 523 7.58 -24.24 -0.66
N ASN A 524 6.43 -23.79 -0.15
CA ASN A 524 5.74 -24.23 1.07
C ASN A 524 6.38 -23.81 2.41
N ASP A 525 7.54 -23.16 2.40
CA ASP A 525 8.12 -22.54 3.59
C ASP A 525 7.55 -21.12 3.81
N SER A 526 7.91 -20.52 4.94
CA SER A 526 7.45 -19.17 5.31
C SER A 526 8.54 -18.44 6.08
N PHE A 527 8.72 -17.15 5.78
CA PHE A 527 9.66 -16.28 6.47
C PHE A 527 8.94 -15.05 7.03
N THR A 528 9.52 -14.41 8.05
CA THR A 528 8.92 -13.22 8.68
C THR A 528 9.97 -12.12 8.80
N TYR A 529 9.77 -11.07 8.01
CA TYR A 529 10.60 -9.86 8.01
C TYR A 529 10.21 -8.96 9.19
N GLU A 530 11.19 -8.41 9.92
CA GLU A 530 10.97 -7.37 10.93
C GLU A 530 11.58 -6.03 10.45
N ILE A 531 10.70 -5.04 10.27
CA ILE A 531 11.01 -3.81 9.54
C ILE A 531 10.70 -2.60 10.43
N PRO A 532 11.65 -2.12 11.24
CA PRO A 532 11.48 -0.91 12.05
C PRO A 532 11.57 0.33 11.15
N LEU A 533 10.44 1.03 10.96
CA LEU A 533 10.39 2.18 10.02
C LEU A 533 11.13 3.42 10.54
N GLY A 534 11.48 3.45 11.84
CA GLY A 534 12.31 4.49 12.44
C GLY A 534 11.74 5.90 12.24
N LYS A 535 12.37 6.69 11.35
CA LYS A 535 11.94 8.05 11.01
C LYS A 535 11.36 8.18 9.60
N GLN A 536 11.37 7.11 8.80
CA GLN A 536 10.88 7.15 7.43
C GLN A 536 9.36 7.35 7.39
N THR A 537 8.92 7.98 6.32
CA THR A 537 7.53 8.25 5.97
C THR A 537 7.45 8.45 4.46
N GLY A 538 6.27 8.37 3.87
CA GLY A 538 6.05 8.57 2.44
C GLY A 538 5.53 7.33 1.71
N THR A 539 5.88 7.26 0.43
CA THR A 539 5.32 6.35 -0.56
C THR A 539 6.38 5.36 -1.02
N PHE A 540 6.18 4.11 -0.64
CA PHE A 540 7.03 2.97 -0.93
C PHE A 540 6.18 1.88 -1.60
N TRP A 541 6.81 0.75 -1.87
CA TRP A 541 6.15 -0.45 -2.38
C TRP A 541 6.93 -1.68 -1.94
N TYR A 542 6.40 -2.85 -2.25
CA TYR A 542 7.07 -4.12 -2.03
C TYR A 542 6.92 -4.97 -3.28
N HIS A 543 7.91 -5.80 -3.58
CA HIS A 543 7.88 -6.71 -4.72
C HIS A 543 8.71 -7.96 -4.49
N SER A 544 8.55 -8.93 -5.39
CA SER A 544 9.54 -10.00 -5.51
C SER A 544 10.88 -9.44 -5.95
N GLU A 545 11.94 -9.84 -5.26
CA GLU A 545 13.32 -9.47 -5.62
C GLU A 545 14.07 -10.60 -6.34
N LEU A 546 13.52 -11.82 -6.29
CA LEU A 546 14.06 -12.98 -6.98
C LEU A 546 13.87 -12.90 -8.49
N SER A 547 14.99 -12.70 -9.20
CA SER A 547 15.01 -12.64 -10.67
C SER A 547 13.97 -11.63 -11.18
N VAL A 548 13.32 -11.90 -12.31
CA VAL A 548 12.23 -11.06 -12.84
C VAL A 548 10.83 -11.43 -12.29
N GLN A 549 10.72 -12.19 -11.18
CA GLN A 549 9.44 -12.80 -10.75
C GLN A 549 8.28 -11.80 -10.53
N TYR A 550 8.53 -10.54 -10.14
CA TYR A 550 7.41 -9.59 -9.94
C TYR A 550 6.68 -9.22 -11.24
N VAL A 551 7.30 -9.44 -12.40
CA VAL A 551 6.66 -9.34 -13.72
C VAL A 551 5.39 -10.19 -13.77
N ASP A 552 5.39 -11.35 -13.11
CA ASP A 552 4.23 -12.25 -13.03
C ASP A 552 3.15 -11.79 -12.03
N GLY A 553 3.39 -10.71 -11.27
CA GLY A 553 2.39 -10.02 -10.47
C GLY A 553 2.76 -9.68 -9.02
N LEU A 554 3.89 -10.17 -8.47
CA LEU A 554 4.17 -10.03 -7.04
C LEU A 554 4.74 -8.65 -6.70
N ARG A 555 3.87 -7.65 -6.68
CA ARG A 555 4.16 -6.25 -6.34
C ARG A 555 2.92 -5.56 -5.75
N GLY A 556 3.10 -4.69 -4.77
CA GLY A 556 2.01 -3.94 -4.12
C GLY A 556 2.51 -2.70 -3.38
N PRO A 557 1.62 -1.74 -3.06
CA PRO A 557 2.01 -0.47 -2.45
C PRO A 557 2.23 -0.58 -0.93
N LEU A 558 3.18 0.20 -0.42
CA LEU A 558 3.48 0.33 1.01
C LEU A 558 3.49 1.81 1.38
N ILE A 559 2.52 2.24 2.20
CA ILE A 559 2.39 3.66 2.59
C ILE A 559 2.72 3.81 4.07
N VAL A 560 3.72 4.63 4.37
CA VAL A 560 4.03 5.06 5.73
C VAL A 560 3.52 6.48 5.90
N TYR A 561 2.53 6.67 6.77
CA TYR A 561 1.95 7.98 7.05
C TYR A 561 2.75 8.72 8.14
N ASP A 562 2.89 10.03 8.02
CA ASP A 562 3.37 10.88 9.11
C ASP A 562 2.18 11.57 9.78
N PRO A 563 1.90 11.32 11.07
CA PRO A 563 0.93 12.11 11.84
C PRO A 563 1.26 13.61 11.87
N GLU A 564 2.54 13.97 11.71
CA GLU A 564 3.06 15.33 11.68
C GLU A 564 3.51 15.76 10.27
N ASP A 565 2.90 15.21 9.21
CA ASP A 565 3.30 15.48 7.82
C ASP A 565 3.41 16.99 7.51
N PRO A 566 4.58 17.50 7.07
CA PRO A 566 4.78 18.93 6.85
C PRO A 566 3.91 19.49 5.71
N ASN A 567 3.48 18.63 4.79
CA ASN A 567 2.60 18.96 3.67
C ASN A 567 1.11 18.71 3.99
N ARG A 568 0.74 18.30 5.22
CA ARG A 568 -0.64 17.95 5.62
C ARG A 568 -1.67 19.03 5.28
N SER A 569 -1.28 20.30 5.32
CA SER A 569 -2.15 21.45 5.03
C SER A 569 -2.50 21.62 3.55
N LEU A 570 -1.74 21.00 2.63
CA LEU A 570 -1.88 21.14 1.18
C LEU A 570 -3.01 20.29 0.59
N TYR A 571 -3.48 19.27 1.30
CA TYR A 571 -4.52 18.34 0.85
C TYR A 571 -5.59 18.07 1.91
N ASP A 572 -6.75 17.59 1.46
CA ASP A 572 -7.91 17.28 2.32
C ASP A 572 -8.13 15.77 2.45
N VAL A 573 -7.66 14.98 1.48
CA VAL A 573 -7.81 13.52 1.40
C VAL A 573 -6.47 12.86 1.03
N ASP A 574 -6.09 11.87 1.83
CA ASP A 574 -4.95 10.98 1.66
C ASP A 574 -5.30 9.65 2.36
N ASN A 575 -5.51 8.58 1.60
CA ASN A 575 -5.90 7.24 2.07
C ASN A 575 -5.77 6.22 0.92
N GLU A 576 -6.20 4.97 1.10
CA GLU A 576 -6.12 3.92 0.07
C GLU A 576 -6.74 4.34 -1.29
N SER A 577 -7.79 5.17 -1.32
CA SER A 577 -8.42 5.60 -2.58
C SER A 577 -7.62 6.65 -3.37
N THR A 578 -6.52 7.17 -2.81
CA THR A 578 -5.61 8.10 -3.49
C THR A 578 -4.30 7.43 -3.94
N ILE A 579 -4.13 6.13 -3.74
CA ILE A 579 -2.98 5.38 -4.25
C ILE A 579 -3.18 5.09 -5.75
N VAL A 580 -2.13 5.30 -6.54
CA VAL A 580 -2.12 5.05 -7.98
C VAL A 580 -0.89 4.22 -8.37
N THR A 581 -1.08 2.93 -8.65
CA THR A 581 -0.02 2.04 -9.14
C THR A 581 -0.03 1.99 -10.66
N LEU A 582 1.12 2.25 -11.27
CA LEU A 582 1.39 2.03 -12.69
C LEU A 582 2.19 0.73 -12.82
N SER A 583 1.84 -0.10 -13.80
CA SER A 583 2.51 -1.38 -14.02
C SER A 583 2.51 -1.76 -15.50
N ASP A 584 3.58 -2.37 -15.96
CA ASP A 584 3.63 -3.11 -17.22
C ASP A 584 3.12 -4.55 -17.04
N TRP A 585 2.50 -5.10 -18.08
CA TRP A 585 1.90 -6.44 -18.03
C TRP A 585 2.27 -7.26 -19.27
N TRP A 586 2.64 -8.52 -19.02
CA TRP A 586 2.92 -9.52 -20.04
C TRP A 586 1.88 -10.64 -19.97
N GLN A 587 1.50 -11.19 -21.12
CA GLN A 587 0.58 -12.32 -21.23
C GLN A 587 1.29 -13.68 -21.08
N ASN A 588 2.59 -13.72 -21.39
CA ASN A 588 3.48 -14.87 -21.16
C ASN A 588 4.15 -14.80 -19.79
N SER A 589 4.43 -15.96 -19.19
CA SER A 589 5.14 -16.06 -17.92
C SER A 589 6.65 -15.79 -18.04
N THR A 590 7.30 -15.50 -16.91
CA THR A 590 8.72 -15.11 -16.88
C THR A 590 9.69 -16.15 -17.43
N LEU A 591 9.61 -17.44 -17.09
CA LEU A 591 10.65 -18.41 -17.51
C LEU A 591 10.78 -18.54 -19.05
N PRO A 592 9.69 -18.66 -19.85
CA PRO A 592 9.78 -18.58 -21.31
C PRO A 592 10.31 -17.24 -21.84
N LEU A 593 9.94 -16.12 -21.22
CA LEU A 593 10.40 -14.79 -21.61
C LEU A 593 11.91 -14.60 -21.35
N MET A 594 12.40 -15.07 -20.20
CA MET A 594 13.83 -15.11 -19.85
C MET A 594 14.62 -15.98 -20.83
N ALA A 595 14.11 -17.17 -21.18
CA ALA A 595 14.76 -18.04 -22.16
C ALA A 595 14.87 -17.37 -23.54
N GLY A 596 13.82 -16.65 -23.96
CA GLY A 596 13.84 -15.84 -25.19
C GLY A 596 14.82 -14.67 -25.11
N TYR A 597 14.90 -13.99 -23.96
CA TYR A 597 15.84 -12.90 -23.74
C TYR A 597 17.30 -13.39 -23.78
N ALA A 598 17.62 -14.43 -23.01
CA ALA A 598 18.96 -15.04 -22.98
C ALA A 598 19.41 -15.53 -24.36
N ALA A 599 18.50 -16.07 -25.17
CA ALA A 599 18.81 -16.56 -26.52
C ALA A 599 19.00 -15.46 -27.58
N THR A 600 18.55 -14.22 -27.34
CA THR A 600 18.51 -13.16 -28.37
C THR A 600 19.15 -11.83 -27.98
N GLY A 601 19.37 -11.59 -26.69
CA GLY A 601 19.69 -10.26 -26.15
C GLY A 601 18.56 -9.23 -26.26
N ILE A 602 17.36 -9.62 -26.71
CA ILE A 602 16.24 -8.70 -26.92
C ILE A 602 15.34 -8.71 -25.70
N VAL A 603 15.36 -7.61 -24.94
CA VAL A 603 14.50 -7.43 -23.75
C VAL A 603 13.01 -7.54 -24.13
N PRO A 604 12.23 -8.38 -23.44
CA PRO A 604 10.79 -8.54 -23.69
C PRO A 604 10.00 -7.23 -23.69
N VAL A 605 8.93 -7.21 -24.47
CA VAL A 605 8.08 -6.04 -24.69
C VAL A 605 6.68 -6.33 -24.14
N SER A 606 6.23 -5.50 -23.21
CA SER A 606 4.95 -5.67 -22.50
C SER A 606 3.74 -5.53 -23.42
N ASP A 607 2.70 -6.32 -23.17
CA ASP A 607 1.45 -6.35 -23.92
C ASP A 607 0.55 -5.15 -23.55
N SER A 608 0.49 -4.81 -22.26
CA SER A 608 -0.36 -3.76 -21.70
C SER A 608 0.39 -2.90 -20.69
N GLY A 609 -0.06 -1.65 -20.53
CA GLY A 609 0.19 -0.84 -19.34
C GLY A 609 -1.10 -0.76 -18.50
N LEU A 610 -0.97 -0.86 -17.19
CA LEU A 610 -2.07 -0.94 -16.23
C LEU A 610 -2.02 0.26 -15.27
N VAL A 611 -3.20 0.79 -14.93
CA VAL A 611 -3.38 1.76 -13.84
C VAL A 611 -4.32 1.15 -12.80
N ASN A 612 -3.87 1.04 -11.55
CA ASN A 612 -4.58 0.35 -10.45
C ASN A 612 -5.09 -1.06 -10.83
N GLY A 613 -4.26 -1.82 -11.55
CA GLY A 613 -4.57 -3.21 -11.94
C GLY A 613 -5.48 -3.38 -13.16
N ALA A 614 -5.86 -2.31 -13.86
CA ALA A 614 -6.65 -2.40 -15.08
C ALA A 614 -5.96 -1.71 -16.27
N GLY A 615 -6.04 -2.31 -17.44
CA GLY A 615 -5.53 -1.75 -18.70
C GLY A 615 -6.09 -2.50 -19.90
N ARG A 616 -5.59 -2.21 -21.11
CA ARG A 616 -6.00 -2.91 -22.34
C ARG A 616 -4.81 -3.03 -23.29
N PHE A 617 -4.80 -4.11 -24.08
CA PHE A 617 -3.88 -4.30 -25.21
C PHE A 617 -4.59 -4.07 -26.55
N ASN A 618 -3.80 -3.90 -27.61
CA ASN A 618 -4.28 -3.77 -28.98
C ASN A 618 -5.03 -5.03 -29.44
N GLY A 619 -6.30 -4.88 -29.86
CA GLY A 619 -7.17 -6.01 -30.20
C GLY A 619 -7.73 -6.78 -28.99
N GLY A 620 -7.41 -6.37 -27.76
CA GLY A 620 -7.95 -6.95 -26.53
C GLY A 620 -9.39 -6.55 -26.22
N PRO A 621 -10.01 -7.18 -25.20
CA PRO A 621 -11.35 -6.84 -24.76
C PRO A 621 -11.41 -5.46 -24.07
N ALA A 622 -12.60 -4.85 -24.05
CA ALA A 622 -12.84 -3.58 -23.38
C ALA A 622 -12.94 -3.73 -21.86
N VAL A 623 -11.82 -4.01 -21.18
CA VAL A 623 -11.75 -4.05 -19.71
C VAL A 623 -12.20 -2.71 -19.11
N PRO A 624 -13.06 -2.67 -18.08
CA PRO A 624 -13.42 -1.42 -17.41
C PRO A 624 -12.18 -0.68 -16.87
N TRP A 625 -12.11 0.63 -17.12
CA TRP A 625 -11.02 1.44 -16.58
C TRP A 625 -11.13 1.59 -15.07
N SER A 626 -9.99 1.65 -14.39
CA SER A 626 -9.90 2.06 -12.99
C SER A 626 -10.50 3.45 -12.78
N VAL A 627 -11.17 3.67 -11.64
CA VAL A 627 -11.84 4.94 -11.33
C VAL A 627 -11.34 5.51 -10.01
N ILE A 628 -10.80 6.72 -10.05
CA ILE A 628 -10.39 7.50 -8.90
C ILE A 628 -11.50 8.54 -8.65
N ASN A 629 -12.23 8.39 -7.54
CA ASN A 629 -13.38 9.25 -7.25
C ASN A 629 -12.96 10.50 -6.49
N VAL A 630 -13.39 11.67 -6.97
CA VAL A 630 -13.11 12.98 -6.35
C VAL A 630 -14.40 13.76 -6.07
N ILE A 631 -14.34 14.67 -5.13
CA ILE A 631 -15.42 15.59 -4.75
C ILE A 631 -14.95 17.00 -5.11
N SER A 632 -15.76 17.74 -5.86
CA SER A 632 -15.46 19.13 -6.25
C SER A 632 -15.15 20.00 -5.02
N GLY A 633 -14.12 20.85 -5.15
CA GLY A 633 -13.61 21.71 -4.08
C GLY A 633 -12.59 21.06 -3.13
N LYS A 634 -12.44 19.73 -3.12
CA LYS A 634 -11.42 19.03 -2.31
C LYS A 634 -10.07 18.87 -3.03
N ARG A 635 -9.02 18.65 -2.25
CA ARG A 635 -7.63 18.42 -2.67
C ARG A 635 -7.19 17.02 -2.25
N TYR A 636 -6.57 16.28 -3.15
CA TYR A 636 -6.20 14.87 -2.98
C TYR A 636 -4.70 14.70 -3.11
N ARG A 637 -4.04 14.05 -2.15
CA ARG A 637 -2.66 13.58 -2.31
C ARG A 637 -2.69 12.26 -3.07
N LEU A 638 -2.56 12.31 -4.38
CA LEU A 638 -2.39 11.11 -5.19
C LEU A 638 -0.97 10.57 -5.01
N ARG A 639 -0.84 9.33 -4.56
CA ARG A 639 0.43 8.64 -4.32
C ARG A 639 0.72 7.74 -5.50
N VAL A 640 1.47 8.26 -6.48
CA VAL A 640 1.73 7.57 -7.74
C VAL A 640 3.01 6.75 -7.62
N ILE A 641 2.94 5.48 -8.01
CA ILE A 641 4.02 4.49 -7.89
C ILE A 641 4.22 3.85 -9.26
N ASN A 642 5.41 3.98 -9.86
CA ASN A 642 5.75 3.22 -11.05
C ASN A 642 6.40 1.87 -10.68
N SER A 643 5.54 0.89 -10.44
CA SER A 643 5.93 -0.49 -10.08
C SER A 643 6.30 -1.36 -11.31
N SER A 644 6.72 -0.76 -12.42
CA SER A 644 7.02 -1.45 -13.68
C SER A 644 8.37 -2.15 -13.68
N ALA A 645 8.51 -3.24 -14.44
CA ALA A 645 9.79 -3.93 -14.69
C ALA A 645 10.63 -3.35 -15.84
N ARG A 646 10.07 -2.39 -16.59
CA ARG A 646 10.75 -1.69 -17.69
C ARG A 646 10.15 -0.32 -18.01
N ASN A 647 8.82 -0.23 -18.06
CA ASN A 647 8.17 0.87 -18.77
C ASN A 647 8.29 2.23 -18.04
N VAL A 648 8.67 3.27 -18.77
CA VAL A 648 8.64 4.66 -18.30
C VAL A 648 7.27 5.24 -18.62
N PHE A 649 6.54 5.76 -17.62
CA PHE A 649 5.17 6.25 -17.77
C PHE A 649 5.12 7.79 -17.71
N THR A 650 4.42 8.42 -18.66
CA THR A 650 4.13 9.86 -18.65
C THR A 650 2.76 10.12 -18.02
N VAL A 651 2.73 10.47 -16.75
CA VAL A 651 1.52 10.74 -15.97
C VAL A 651 1.00 12.15 -16.23
N SER A 652 -0.28 12.28 -16.58
CA SER A 652 -1.00 13.56 -16.61
C SER A 652 -2.49 13.37 -16.32
N VAL A 653 -3.20 14.45 -15.97
CA VAL A 653 -4.66 14.43 -15.79
C VAL A 653 -5.29 15.55 -16.62
N ASP A 654 -6.24 15.20 -17.48
CA ASP A 654 -6.91 16.16 -18.36
C ASP A 654 -7.47 17.35 -17.55
N SER A 655 -7.10 18.58 -17.94
CA SER A 655 -7.52 19.84 -17.30
C SER A 655 -7.08 20.03 -15.83
N HIS A 656 -6.12 19.26 -15.31
CA HIS A 656 -5.61 19.41 -13.93
C HIS A 656 -4.08 19.53 -13.90
N ASN A 657 -3.57 20.45 -13.09
CA ASN A 657 -2.15 20.49 -12.74
C ASN A 657 -1.87 19.54 -11.56
N LEU A 658 -0.63 19.04 -11.48
CA LEU A 658 -0.13 18.16 -10.43
C LEU A 658 0.91 18.91 -9.60
N THR A 659 0.67 19.11 -8.30
CA THR A 659 1.66 19.73 -7.41
C THR A 659 2.43 18.66 -6.63
N ILE A 660 3.64 18.33 -7.08
CA ILE A 660 4.56 17.38 -6.42
C ILE A 660 4.94 17.90 -5.03
N ILE A 661 4.82 17.05 -4.02
CA ILE A 661 5.17 17.31 -2.61
C ILE A 661 6.06 16.22 -1.99
N GLU A 662 6.39 15.18 -2.75
CA GLU A 662 7.22 14.04 -2.34
C GLU A 662 7.81 13.37 -3.58
N ALA A 663 9.06 12.91 -3.51
CA ALA A 663 9.70 12.02 -4.47
C ALA A 663 10.39 10.88 -3.71
N ASP A 664 10.10 9.62 -4.05
CA ASP A 664 10.70 8.41 -3.44
C ASP A 664 10.79 8.46 -1.90
N GLY A 665 9.67 8.82 -1.23
CA GLY A 665 9.60 8.96 0.23
C GLY A 665 10.15 10.28 0.81
N GLU A 666 10.93 11.05 0.07
CA GLU A 666 11.46 12.34 0.52
C GLU A 666 10.48 13.47 0.25
N ALA A 667 10.06 14.18 1.30
CA ALA A 667 9.19 15.34 1.18
C ALA A 667 9.89 16.48 0.40
N THR A 668 9.20 17.05 -0.59
CA THR A 668 9.72 18.16 -1.41
C THR A 668 9.07 19.49 -1.04
N GLN A 669 9.70 20.59 -1.43
CA GLN A 669 9.00 21.85 -1.61
C GLN A 669 7.94 21.68 -2.72
N PRO A 670 6.74 22.28 -2.60
CA PRO A 670 5.67 22.10 -3.58
C PRO A 670 6.05 22.60 -4.97
N HIS A 671 6.12 21.70 -5.96
CA HIS A 671 6.49 22.00 -7.35
C HIS A 671 5.33 21.62 -8.29
N THR A 672 4.78 22.59 -9.04
CA THR A 672 3.57 22.37 -9.86
C THR A 672 3.91 22.17 -11.32
N VAL A 673 3.47 21.04 -11.88
CA VAL A 673 3.68 20.61 -13.26
C VAL A 673 2.35 20.18 -13.89
N GLN A 674 2.38 19.85 -15.18
CA GLN A 674 1.24 19.39 -15.97
C GLN A 674 1.40 17.91 -16.37
N LYS A 675 2.64 17.43 -16.51
CA LYS A 675 2.96 16.01 -16.73
C LYS A 675 4.24 15.60 -15.99
N ILE A 676 4.32 14.33 -15.62
CA ILE A 676 5.46 13.73 -14.91
C ILE A 676 5.91 12.50 -15.68
N GLU A 677 7.17 12.46 -16.09
CA GLU A 677 7.79 11.22 -16.55
C GLU A 677 8.27 10.43 -15.32
N MET A 678 7.87 9.17 -15.22
CA MET A 678 8.16 8.29 -14.09
C MET A 678 8.90 7.05 -14.58
N PHE A 679 10.15 6.88 -14.14
CA PHE A 679 10.93 5.68 -14.43
C PHE A 679 10.56 4.53 -13.50
N ALA A 680 10.93 3.29 -13.85
CA ALA A 680 10.71 2.12 -13.01
C ALA A 680 11.28 2.33 -11.61
N GLY A 681 10.55 1.94 -10.56
CA GLY A 681 10.93 2.13 -9.15
C GLY A 681 10.56 3.48 -8.54
N GLN A 682 10.28 4.51 -9.34
CA GLN A 682 10.02 5.86 -8.83
C GLN A 682 8.59 6.05 -8.26
N ARG A 683 8.48 6.91 -7.25
CA ARG A 683 7.22 7.33 -6.62
C ARG A 683 7.14 8.85 -6.52
N TYR A 684 5.96 9.41 -6.71
CA TYR A 684 5.68 10.81 -6.42
C TYR A 684 4.33 10.96 -5.70
N SER A 685 4.29 11.75 -4.62
CA SER A 685 3.01 12.29 -4.12
C SER A 685 2.70 13.60 -4.82
N VAL A 686 1.54 13.69 -5.46
CA VAL A 686 1.05 14.91 -6.11
C VAL A 686 -0.27 15.35 -5.51
N VAL A 687 -0.39 16.65 -5.21
CA VAL A 687 -1.66 17.26 -4.82
C VAL A 687 -2.45 17.61 -6.08
N LEU A 688 -3.54 16.88 -6.32
CA LEU A 688 -4.55 17.20 -7.33
C LEU A 688 -5.68 18.00 -6.67
N LYS A 689 -5.99 19.17 -7.23
CA LYS A 689 -7.12 20.01 -6.79
C LYS A 689 -8.35 19.67 -7.64
N ALA A 690 -9.42 19.17 -7.03
CA ALA A 690 -10.66 18.85 -7.75
C ALA A 690 -11.49 20.13 -8.01
N ASN A 691 -10.93 21.06 -8.79
CA ASN A 691 -11.47 22.40 -9.03
C ASN A 691 -12.10 22.59 -10.42
N GLN A 692 -12.19 21.53 -11.22
CA GLN A 692 -12.82 21.55 -12.54
C GLN A 692 -14.35 21.32 -12.43
N PRO A 693 -15.12 21.57 -13.50
CA PRO A 693 -16.54 21.20 -13.56
C PRO A 693 -16.79 19.73 -13.22
N ILE A 694 -18.01 19.41 -12.74
CA ILE A 694 -18.38 18.03 -12.40
C ILE A 694 -18.52 17.21 -13.69
N ALA A 695 -17.47 16.45 -14.00
CA ALA A 695 -17.38 15.58 -15.18
C ALA A 695 -16.46 14.36 -14.92
N ASN A 696 -16.22 13.57 -15.97
CA ASN A 696 -15.18 12.55 -16.00
C ASN A 696 -13.98 13.10 -16.78
N TYR A 697 -12.76 12.92 -16.26
CA TYR A 697 -11.50 13.32 -16.88
C TYR A 697 -10.56 12.12 -17.02
N TRP A 698 -9.74 12.05 -18.07
CA TRP A 698 -8.72 10.99 -18.14
C TRP A 698 -7.59 11.28 -17.14
N PHE A 699 -7.23 10.26 -16.38
CA PHE A 699 -5.88 10.08 -15.87
C PHE A 699 -5.11 9.32 -16.96
N ASN A 700 -4.20 10.01 -17.65
CA ASN A 700 -3.39 9.43 -18.72
C ASN A 700 -2.08 8.91 -18.12
N ALA A 701 -1.73 7.67 -18.47
CA ALA A 701 -0.40 7.11 -18.21
C ALA A 701 0.10 6.34 -19.45
N PRO A 702 0.25 7.00 -20.62
CA PRO A 702 0.99 6.43 -21.74
C PRO A 702 2.43 6.13 -21.33
N PHE A 703 3.07 5.20 -22.02
CA PHE A 703 4.41 4.74 -21.67
C PHE A 703 5.33 4.52 -22.88
N VAL A 704 6.64 4.52 -22.61
CA VAL A 704 7.68 3.98 -23.50
C VAL A 704 8.30 2.74 -22.84
N GLY A 705 8.73 1.78 -23.66
CA GLY A 705 9.14 0.46 -23.16
C GLY A 705 9.19 -0.59 -24.26
N GLY A 706 10.18 -0.48 -25.15
CA GLY A 706 10.27 -1.30 -26.34
C GLY A 706 9.49 -0.74 -27.54
N SER A 707 9.13 -1.59 -28.50
CA SER A 707 8.50 -1.18 -29.76
C SER A 707 7.33 -2.10 -30.11
N PRO A 708 6.17 -1.56 -30.54
CA PRO A 708 5.05 -2.36 -31.04
C PRO A 708 5.39 -3.25 -32.24
N ALA A 709 6.47 -2.96 -32.97
CA ALA A 709 6.98 -3.85 -34.03
C ALA A 709 7.51 -5.19 -33.49
N ARG A 710 7.88 -5.25 -32.20
CA ARG A 710 8.32 -6.46 -31.49
C ARG A 710 7.20 -7.14 -30.70
N ASN A 711 6.14 -6.41 -30.33
CA ASN A 711 4.91 -6.98 -29.78
C ASN A 711 3.68 -6.21 -30.29
N LEU A 712 2.90 -6.83 -31.17
CA LEU A 712 1.72 -6.22 -31.80
C LEU A 712 0.55 -5.97 -30.83
N ASN A 713 0.55 -6.61 -29.66
CA ASN A 713 -0.39 -6.31 -28.58
C ASN A 713 -0.10 -4.95 -27.93
N GLN A 714 1.16 -4.49 -27.93
CA GLN A 714 1.55 -3.28 -27.23
C GLN A 714 0.87 -2.05 -27.84
N ASN A 715 0.10 -1.34 -27.03
CA ASN A 715 -0.37 0.00 -27.35
C ASN A 715 -0.24 0.90 -26.10
N ALA A 716 0.83 1.70 -26.09
CA ALA A 716 1.14 2.66 -25.04
C ALA A 716 -0.06 3.52 -24.60
N THR A 717 -0.94 3.87 -25.54
CA THR A 717 -2.04 4.83 -25.32
C THR A 717 -3.26 4.24 -24.59
N LEU A 718 -3.25 2.92 -24.35
CA LEU A 718 -4.32 2.15 -23.69
C LEU A 718 -4.05 1.91 -22.18
N SER A 719 -3.17 2.69 -21.57
CA SER A 719 -2.93 2.73 -20.13
C SER A 719 -3.50 4.03 -19.53
N ARG A 720 -4.69 3.94 -18.91
CA ARG A 720 -5.44 5.08 -18.35
C ARG A 720 -6.34 4.68 -17.18
N ALA A 721 -6.76 5.69 -16.43
CA ALA A 721 -7.86 5.61 -15.46
C ALA A 721 -8.80 6.82 -15.62
N ILE A 722 -9.92 6.82 -14.88
CA ILE A 722 -10.92 7.90 -14.90
C ILE A 722 -10.87 8.66 -13.57
N ILE A 723 -10.61 9.97 -13.60
CA ILE A 723 -10.94 10.86 -12.49
C ILE A 723 -12.43 11.18 -12.59
N ARG A 724 -13.24 10.66 -11.67
CA ARG A 724 -14.70 10.85 -11.65
C ARG A 724 -15.12 11.80 -10.54
N TYR A 725 -15.67 12.95 -10.91
CA TYR A 725 -16.28 13.87 -9.94
C TYR A 725 -17.60 13.31 -9.41
N LYS A 726 -17.84 13.42 -8.10
CA LYS A 726 -19.13 13.06 -7.48
C LYS A 726 -20.26 13.85 -8.14
N GLY A 727 -21.19 13.14 -8.76
CA GLY A 727 -22.31 13.71 -9.54
C GLY A 727 -22.12 13.63 -11.06
N ALA A 728 -20.93 13.30 -11.55
CA ALA A 728 -20.72 12.99 -12.96
C ALA A 728 -21.37 11.63 -13.34
N PRO A 729 -21.79 11.44 -14.60
CA PRO A 729 -22.37 10.17 -15.05
C PRO A 729 -21.34 9.03 -15.00
N ILE A 730 -21.82 7.80 -14.82
CA ILE A 730 -21.00 6.58 -14.96
C ILE A 730 -20.74 6.35 -16.45
N ALA A 731 -19.71 7.00 -16.97
CA ALA A 731 -19.26 6.95 -18.35
C ALA A 731 -17.74 7.17 -18.43
N ASP A 732 -17.16 6.81 -19.58
CA ASP A 732 -15.80 7.19 -19.95
C ASP A 732 -15.76 8.70 -20.31
N PRO A 733 -14.65 9.42 -20.03
CA PRO A 733 -14.41 10.75 -20.58
C PRO A 733 -14.46 10.75 -22.11
N THR A 734 -15.01 11.81 -22.72
CA THR A 734 -15.22 11.92 -24.17
C THR A 734 -14.01 12.44 -24.95
N GLY A 735 -12.97 12.92 -24.26
CA GLY A 735 -11.75 13.42 -24.88
C GLY A 735 -10.90 12.30 -25.51
N PRO A 736 -10.08 12.61 -26.52
CA PRO A 736 -9.04 11.68 -27.00
C PRO A 736 -7.99 11.45 -25.91
N MET A 737 -7.02 10.57 -26.19
CA MET A 737 -5.77 10.55 -25.41
C MET A 737 -5.08 11.91 -25.47
N THR A 738 -4.44 12.32 -24.38
CA THR A 738 -3.43 13.38 -24.40
C THR A 738 -2.13 12.86 -23.79
N LEU A 739 -0.99 13.44 -24.19
CA LEU A 739 0.31 13.24 -23.52
C LEU A 739 0.54 14.28 -22.40
N GLY A 740 -0.55 14.93 -21.94
CA GLY A 740 -0.49 16.25 -21.31
C GLY A 740 -0.17 17.37 -22.33
N PRO A 741 -0.02 18.62 -21.86
CA PRO A 741 0.49 19.73 -22.67
C PRO A 741 1.94 19.49 -23.09
N ASP A 742 2.42 20.16 -24.14
CA ASP A 742 3.82 20.05 -24.58
C ASP A 742 4.77 20.67 -23.54
N ASP A 743 4.38 21.81 -22.97
CA ASP A 743 5.03 22.52 -21.87
C ASP A 743 4.64 21.97 -20.48
N GLY A 744 5.41 22.32 -19.45
CA GLY A 744 5.09 21.93 -18.07
C GLY A 744 5.36 20.46 -17.71
N ALA A 745 6.35 19.84 -18.36
CA ALA A 745 6.94 18.59 -17.86
C ALA A 745 7.71 18.82 -16.55
N LEU A 746 7.75 17.80 -15.69
CA LEU A 746 8.73 17.75 -14.60
C LEU A 746 10.16 17.74 -15.16
N ILE A 747 10.99 18.66 -14.68
CA ILE A 747 12.45 18.60 -14.76
C ILE A 747 12.93 18.21 -13.36
N GLU A 748 13.55 17.04 -13.19
CA GLU A 748 13.98 16.55 -11.86
C GLU A 748 14.92 17.54 -11.17
N ALA A 749 15.80 18.19 -11.95
CA ALA A 749 16.71 19.22 -11.48
C ALA A 749 16.04 20.47 -10.88
N ASP A 750 14.70 20.63 -10.98
CA ASP A 750 13.94 21.69 -10.30
C ASP A 750 13.36 21.27 -8.94
N LEU A 751 13.35 19.97 -8.61
CA LEU A 751 12.87 19.47 -7.32
C LEU A 751 13.82 19.87 -6.18
N ARG A 752 13.25 20.31 -5.06
CA ARG A 752 14.00 20.70 -3.86
C ARG A 752 13.45 19.95 -2.65
N PRO A 753 14.31 19.41 -1.77
CA PRO A 753 13.85 18.76 -0.54
C PRO A 753 13.18 19.80 0.37
N MET A 754 12.17 19.38 1.13
CA MET A 754 11.51 20.22 2.14
C MET A 754 12.51 20.66 3.21
N ASN A 755 13.35 19.74 3.67
CA ASN A 755 14.42 19.95 4.62
C ASN A 755 15.77 19.62 3.95
N PRO A 756 16.47 20.59 3.35
CA PRO A 756 17.75 20.33 2.70
C PRO A 756 18.82 19.92 3.72
N THR A 757 19.48 18.78 3.47
CA THR A 757 20.71 18.40 4.16
C THR A 757 21.92 19.05 3.48
N PRO A 758 22.97 19.44 4.21
CA PRO A 758 24.22 19.90 3.59
C PRO A 758 24.75 18.88 2.59
N VAL A 759 25.25 19.36 1.46
CA VAL A 759 26.05 18.54 0.54
C VAL A 759 27.51 18.72 0.93
N SER A 760 28.15 17.65 1.38
CA SER A 760 29.59 17.64 1.65
C SER A 760 30.37 17.39 0.36
N ASP A 761 31.60 17.88 0.30
CA ASP A 761 32.54 17.46 -0.74
C ASP A 761 32.87 15.97 -0.60
N PRO A 762 33.10 15.24 -1.71
CA PRO A 762 33.30 13.79 -1.67
C PRO A 762 34.68 13.42 -1.10
N ASP A 763 34.70 12.42 -0.23
CA ASP A 763 35.91 11.72 0.19
C ASP A 763 36.38 10.71 -0.86
N ILE A 764 35.44 10.14 -1.61
CA ILE A 764 35.63 9.07 -2.59
C ILE A 764 34.76 9.38 -3.81
N THR A 765 35.32 9.25 -5.02
CA THR A 765 34.56 9.31 -6.28
C THR A 765 34.66 7.98 -7.00
N ILE A 766 33.52 7.45 -7.46
CA ILE A 766 33.39 6.21 -8.23
C ILE A 766 32.76 6.57 -9.57
N ASN A 767 33.41 6.22 -10.67
CA ASN A 767 32.77 6.26 -11.99
C ASN A 767 32.08 4.90 -12.22
N MET A 768 30.87 4.92 -12.78
CA MET A 768 30.11 3.72 -13.15
C MET A 768 29.75 3.79 -14.64
N ASP A 769 30.62 3.21 -15.46
CA ASP A 769 30.42 3.02 -16.89
C ASP A 769 29.44 1.87 -17.13
N LEU A 770 28.30 2.15 -17.76
CA LEU A 770 27.26 1.17 -18.05
C LEU A 770 27.34 0.73 -19.51
N GLU A 771 27.49 -0.57 -19.76
CA GLU A 771 27.67 -1.10 -21.12
C GLU A 771 26.81 -2.34 -21.38
N VAL A 772 26.14 -2.39 -22.54
CA VAL A 772 25.49 -3.62 -23.04
C VAL A 772 26.42 -4.38 -23.98
N VAL A 773 26.51 -5.70 -23.80
CA VAL A 773 27.22 -6.56 -24.76
C VAL A 773 26.30 -6.81 -25.96
N ALA A 774 26.60 -6.14 -27.07
CA ALA A 774 25.78 -6.16 -28.29
C ALA A 774 25.33 -7.58 -28.70
N GLY A 775 24.02 -7.75 -28.85
CA GLY A 775 23.39 -9.03 -29.24
C GLY A 775 23.32 -10.09 -28.14
N LYS A 776 23.57 -9.74 -26.86
CA LYS A 776 23.48 -10.66 -25.72
C LYS A 776 22.66 -10.06 -24.58
N ALA A 777 22.08 -10.91 -23.76
CA ALA A 777 21.48 -10.53 -22.47
C ALA A 777 22.58 -10.43 -21.40
N ILE A 778 23.55 -9.54 -21.63
CA ILE A 778 24.67 -9.28 -20.72
C ILE A 778 24.90 -7.78 -20.67
N TRP A 779 24.87 -7.24 -19.46
CA TRP A 779 25.19 -5.86 -19.12
C TRP A 779 26.36 -5.83 -18.15
N ASN A 780 27.19 -4.79 -18.27
CA ASN A 780 28.35 -4.56 -17.42
C ASN A 780 28.22 -3.25 -16.66
N VAL A 781 28.78 -3.20 -15.45
CA VAL A 781 29.19 -1.97 -14.77
C VAL A 781 30.72 -2.01 -14.66
N ASN A 782 31.41 -1.00 -15.21
CA ASN A 782 32.88 -0.95 -15.29
C ASN A 782 33.53 -2.19 -15.95
N GLY A 783 32.91 -2.69 -17.02
CA GLY A 783 33.37 -3.88 -17.76
C GLY A 783 33.13 -5.22 -17.05
N VAL A 784 32.43 -5.23 -15.92
CA VAL A 784 32.06 -6.43 -15.15
C VAL A 784 30.55 -6.65 -15.18
N SER A 785 30.12 -7.81 -15.66
CA SER A 785 28.71 -8.26 -15.54
C SER A 785 28.47 -8.89 -14.18
N PHE A 786 27.43 -8.42 -13.48
CA PHE A 786 27.08 -8.96 -12.17
C PHE A 786 26.59 -10.41 -12.26
N LEU A 787 27.17 -11.29 -11.44
CA LEU A 787 26.69 -12.63 -11.13
C LEU A 787 26.80 -12.85 -9.63
N HIS A 788 25.73 -13.36 -9.01
CA HIS A 788 25.72 -13.70 -7.61
C HIS A 788 26.38 -15.06 -7.33
N GLU A 789 26.94 -15.20 -6.15
CA GLU A 789 27.41 -16.49 -5.63
C GLU A 789 26.29 -17.25 -4.91
N SER A 790 26.45 -18.57 -4.77
CA SER A 790 25.47 -19.43 -4.07
C SER A 790 25.34 -19.17 -2.57
N VAL A 791 26.30 -18.47 -1.96
CA VAL A 791 26.31 -18.06 -0.55
C VAL A 791 26.17 -16.54 -0.47
N PRO A 792 25.15 -16.00 0.24
CA PRO A 792 24.90 -14.57 0.27
C PRO A 792 26.11 -13.72 0.68
N THR A 793 26.26 -12.56 0.05
CA THR A 793 27.34 -11.61 0.38
C THR A 793 27.36 -11.27 1.87
N LEU A 794 26.19 -11.05 2.48
CA LEU A 794 26.05 -10.81 3.93
C LEU A 794 26.56 -11.98 4.78
N GLU A 795 26.28 -13.23 4.38
CA GLU A 795 26.76 -14.42 5.09
C GLU A 795 28.28 -14.52 5.05
N ARG A 796 28.90 -14.27 3.89
CA ARG A 796 30.36 -14.24 3.74
C ARG A 796 31.00 -13.10 4.52
N VAL A 797 30.40 -11.91 4.53
CA VAL A 797 30.88 -10.78 5.35
C VAL A 797 30.82 -11.13 6.84
N MET A 798 29.71 -11.70 7.34
CA MET A 798 29.59 -12.17 8.72
C MET A 798 30.60 -13.28 9.07
N ALA A 799 30.98 -14.12 8.10
CA ALA A 799 32.01 -15.14 8.25
C ALA A 799 33.45 -14.60 8.22
N GLY A 800 33.64 -13.31 7.91
CA GLY A 800 34.93 -12.62 7.98
C GLY A 800 35.41 -11.99 6.67
N ALA A 801 34.67 -12.09 5.57
CA ALA A 801 35.03 -11.43 4.31
C ALA A 801 34.99 -9.90 4.47
N SER A 802 36.06 -9.22 4.05
CA SER A 802 36.17 -7.76 4.15
C SER A 802 37.10 -7.12 3.10
N GLU A 803 37.82 -7.91 2.30
CA GLU A 803 38.75 -7.45 1.28
C GLU A 803 38.30 -7.86 -0.12
N PRO A 804 38.70 -7.15 -1.20
CA PRO A 804 38.25 -7.47 -2.56
C PRO A 804 38.62 -8.89 -3.03
N SER A 805 39.65 -9.52 -2.42
CA SER A 805 40.05 -10.89 -2.70
C SER A 805 39.11 -11.96 -2.13
N ASP A 806 38.19 -11.59 -1.25
CA ASP A 806 37.24 -12.51 -0.60
C ASP A 806 35.97 -12.71 -1.45
N PHE A 807 35.82 -11.91 -2.52
CA PHE A 807 34.70 -11.90 -3.45
C PHE A 807 35.18 -12.26 -4.86
N ASN A 808 34.33 -12.93 -5.63
CA ASN A 808 34.56 -13.18 -7.04
C ASN A 808 34.41 -11.85 -7.82
N THR A 809 35.25 -11.62 -8.83
CA THR A 809 35.21 -10.39 -9.65
C THR A 809 33.81 -10.12 -10.20
N THR A 810 33.05 -11.17 -10.57
CA THR A 810 31.69 -11.05 -11.12
C THR A 810 30.66 -10.54 -10.11
N GLU A 811 30.94 -10.51 -8.81
CA GLU A 811 30.05 -9.90 -7.82
C GLU A 811 30.13 -8.37 -7.82
N ASN A 812 31.18 -7.82 -8.43
CA ASN A 812 31.40 -6.38 -8.61
C ASN A 812 31.21 -5.56 -7.31
N VAL A 813 31.95 -5.92 -6.25
CA VAL A 813 31.80 -5.34 -4.91
C VAL A 813 32.70 -4.11 -4.73
N PHE A 814 32.11 -2.95 -4.45
CA PHE A 814 32.84 -1.77 -3.97
C PHE A 814 32.83 -1.73 -2.44
N ILE A 815 33.99 -1.93 -1.83
CA ILE A 815 34.14 -1.89 -0.37
C ILE A 815 34.37 -0.45 0.08
N LEU A 816 33.51 0.07 0.96
CA LEU A 816 33.46 1.47 1.35
C LEU A 816 33.66 1.64 2.87
N PRO A 817 34.51 2.58 3.32
CA PRO A 817 34.68 2.91 4.73
C PRO A 817 33.46 3.65 5.30
N ALA A 818 33.23 3.54 6.60
CA ALA A 818 32.15 4.25 7.30
C ALA A 818 32.32 5.78 7.31
N ASN A 819 31.19 6.49 7.40
CA ASN A 819 31.10 7.95 7.62
C ASN A 819 31.87 8.78 6.59
N LYS A 820 31.83 8.37 5.32
CA LYS A 820 32.40 9.08 4.17
C LYS A 820 31.33 9.54 3.21
N THR A 821 31.57 10.67 2.54
CA THR A 821 30.77 11.10 1.40
C THR A 821 31.32 10.43 0.15
N VAL A 822 30.50 9.63 -0.53
CA VAL A 822 30.87 8.95 -1.78
C VAL A 822 30.06 9.57 -2.91
N GLU A 823 30.76 10.08 -3.92
CA GLU A 823 30.18 10.55 -5.18
C GLU A 823 30.23 9.44 -6.22
N ILE A 824 29.09 9.16 -6.84
CA ILE A 824 28.99 8.17 -7.92
C ILE A 824 28.59 8.92 -9.19
N VAL A 825 29.44 8.80 -10.21
CA VAL A 825 29.31 9.47 -11.50
C VAL A 825 28.96 8.44 -12.57
N PHE A 826 27.79 8.61 -13.17
CA PHE A 826 27.38 7.94 -14.40
C PHE A 826 27.67 8.91 -15.55
N PRO A 827 28.69 8.65 -16.39
CA PRO A 827 29.02 9.56 -17.48
C PRO A 827 27.91 9.65 -18.52
N PRO A 828 27.95 10.67 -19.41
CA PRO A 828 27.09 10.73 -20.57
C PRO A 828 27.22 9.47 -21.43
N THR A 829 26.10 8.94 -21.93
CA THR A 829 26.07 7.80 -22.85
C THR A 829 25.22 8.12 -24.07
N ASP A 830 25.61 7.58 -25.21
CA ASP A 830 24.82 7.60 -26.46
C ASP A 830 23.79 6.45 -26.49
N ASP A 831 23.33 5.97 -25.33
CA ASP A 831 22.26 4.97 -25.24
C ASP A 831 20.90 5.66 -25.42
N ASP A 832 20.04 5.08 -26.25
CA ASP A 832 18.70 5.58 -26.55
C ASP A 832 17.71 5.33 -25.39
N ASP A 833 17.96 4.32 -24.55
CA ASP A 833 17.13 4.00 -23.37
C ASP A 833 17.77 4.63 -22.10
N ALA A 834 16.95 5.26 -21.25
CA ALA A 834 17.35 5.75 -19.94
C ALA A 834 17.25 4.64 -18.87
N HIS A 835 18.25 4.54 -17.99
CA HIS A 835 18.35 3.47 -17.00
C HIS A 835 18.04 4.01 -15.59
N PRO A 836 16.91 3.64 -14.95
CA PRO A 836 16.70 3.95 -13.54
C PRO A 836 17.62 3.11 -12.67
N LEU A 837 18.57 3.73 -11.97
CA LEU A 837 19.46 3.10 -11.01
C LEU A 837 18.89 3.28 -9.60
N HIS A 838 18.72 2.17 -8.88
CA HIS A 838 18.12 2.08 -7.54
C HIS A 838 19.11 1.53 -6.52
N LEU A 839 19.27 2.22 -5.39
CA LEU A 839 20.17 1.86 -4.29
C LEU A 839 19.39 1.37 -3.06
N HIS A 840 19.70 0.14 -2.63
CA HIS A 840 19.10 -0.46 -1.43
C HIS A 840 19.59 0.21 -0.14
N GLY A 841 18.77 0.17 0.91
CA GLY A 841 19.11 0.64 2.27
C GLY A 841 19.41 2.13 2.45
N ASN A 842 19.41 2.95 1.39
CA ASN A 842 19.95 4.32 1.40
C ASN A 842 19.26 5.24 0.36
N ASN A 843 19.00 6.50 0.73
CA ASN A 843 18.73 7.58 -0.24
C ASN A 843 19.99 8.36 -0.57
N PHE A 844 20.13 8.78 -1.83
CA PHE A 844 21.22 9.64 -2.30
C PHE A 844 20.74 11.06 -2.64
N GLN A 845 21.67 12.02 -2.63
CA GLN A 845 21.49 13.37 -3.17
C GLN A 845 21.77 13.37 -4.67
N VAL A 846 20.82 13.79 -5.52
CA VAL A 846 21.03 13.92 -6.98
C VAL A 846 21.72 15.25 -7.26
N ILE A 847 23.05 15.22 -7.30
CA ILE A 847 23.90 16.40 -7.56
C ILE A 847 23.72 16.88 -8.99
N LYS A 848 23.63 15.95 -9.94
CA LYS A 848 23.34 16.24 -11.34
C LYS A 848 22.37 15.20 -11.87
N SER A 849 21.23 15.65 -12.40
CA SER A 849 20.24 14.79 -13.04
C SER A 849 20.53 14.68 -14.54
N MET A 850 20.17 13.57 -15.20
CA MET A 850 20.15 13.51 -16.66
C MET A 850 19.21 14.55 -17.30
N SER A 851 18.29 15.14 -16.52
CA SER A 851 17.39 16.22 -16.99
C SER A 851 18.07 17.60 -17.05
N SER A 852 19.34 17.74 -16.62
CA SER A 852 20.04 19.03 -16.60
C SER A 852 21.56 18.87 -16.62
N PRO A 853 22.30 19.65 -17.44
CA PRO A 853 23.77 19.66 -17.38
C PRO A 853 24.31 20.36 -16.12
N VAL A 854 23.47 20.99 -15.30
CA VAL A 854 23.86 21.82 -14.16
C VAL A 854 23.90 21.01 -12.87
N GLU A 855 24.99 21.12 -12.13
CA GLU A 855 25.16 20.55 -10.79
C GLU A 855 24.48 21.42 -9.72
N ASN A 856 23.81 20.79 -8.75
CA ASN A 856 23.26 21.41 -7.55
C ASN A 856 23.91 20.81 -6.30
N THR A 857 24.89 21.52 -5.75
CA THR A 857 25.54 21.21 -4.45
C THR A 857 24.96 22.01 -3.29
N VAL A 858 23.85 22.74 -3.47
CA VAL A 858 23.24 23.60 -2.45
C VAL A 858 22.04 22.92 -1.79
N ASN A 859 21.12 22.40 -2.60
CA ASN A 859 19.89 21.76 -2.16
C ASN A 859 19.35 20.74 -3.19
N PRO A 860 20.17 19.76 -3.61
CA PRO A 860 19.74 18.70 -4.52
C PRO A 860 18.57 17.92 -3.92
N ILE A 861 17.70 17.39 -4.80
CA ILE A 861 16.67 16.44 -4.39
C ILE A 861 17.34 15.18 -3.82
N ARG A 862 16.70 14.56 -2.82
CA ARG A 862 17.07 13.25 -2.29
C ARG A 862 16.06 12.22 -2.76
N ARG A 863 16.52 11.03 -3.13
CA ARG A 863 15.70 9.89 -3.58
C ARG A 863 16.49 8.58 -3.55
N ASP A 864 15.85 7.45 -3.85
CA ASP A 864 16.51 6.14 -4.02
C ASP A 864 16.66 5.69 -5.48
N THR A 865 15.90 6.26 -6.43
CA THR A 865 15.85 5.77 -7.81
C THR A 865 15.99 6.90 -8.84
N VAL A 866 17.13 7.00 -9.53
CA VAL A 866 17.41 8.08 -10.50
C VAL A 866 17.66 7.53 -11.90
N ALA A 867 17.15 8.22 -12.92
CA ALA A 867 17.44 7.87 -14.31
C ALA A 867 18.84 8.36 -14.71
N VAL A 868 19.62 7.48 -15.34
CA VAL A 868 20.98 7.75 -15.84
C VAL A 868 21.07 7.44 -17.34
N GLY A 869 22.04 8.06 -18.00
CA GLY A 869 22.19 8.09 -19.45
C GLY A 869 22.13 9.53 -19.99
N GLY A 870 22.13 9.70 -21.31
CA GLY A 870 22.02 11.02 -21.94
C GLY A 870 23.10 11.99 -21.49
N SER A 871 22.74 13.08 -20.79
CA SER A 871 23.72 14.08 -20.33
C SER A 871 24.60 13.66 -19.14
N GLY A 872 24.46 12.42 -18.65
CA GLY A 872 25.14 11.89 -17.47
C GLY A 872 24.48 12.34 -16.16
N THR A 873 24.71 11.59 -15.09
CA THR A 873 24.08 11.76 -13.76
C THR A 873 25.12 11.59 -12.66
N THR A 874 25.04 12.41 -11.62
CA THR A 874 25.95 12.36 -10.46
C THR A 874 25.14 12.33 -9.18
N VAL A 875 25.40 11.36 -8.32
CA VAL A 875 24.75 11.22 -7.01
C VAL A 875 25.77 11.20 -5.88
N ARG A 876 25.38 11.64 -4.68
CA ARG A 876 26.19 11.51 -3.45
C ARG A 876 25.45 10.74 -2.37
N ILE A 877 26.13 9.80 -1.74
CA ILE A 877 25.70 9.10 -0.51
C ILE A 877 26.61 9.44 0.65
N THR A 878 26.12 9.22 1.87
CA THR A 878 26.95 9.11 3.08
C THR A 878 26.97 7.65 3.50
N THR A 879 28.13 7.11 3.84
CA THR A 879 28.29 5.71 4.27
C THR A 879 28.03 5.54 5.77
N ASP A 880 26.85 5.96 6.24
CA ASP A 880 26.43 5.89 7.64
C ASP A 880 25.57 4.65 7.98
N ASN A 881 25.13 3.89 6.98
CA ASN A 881 24.45 2.60 7.13
C ASN A 881 25.34 1.43 6.67
N ALA A 882 25.97 0.71 7.61
CA ALA A 882 26.83 -0.42 7.29
C ALA A 882 26.02 -1.63 6.79
N GLY A 883 26.51 -2.32 5.77
CA GLY A 883 25.81 -3.43 5.11
C GLY A 883 26.25 -3.64 3.66
N PRO A 884 26.00 -4.81 3.06
CA PRO A 884 26.05 -5.00 1.61
C PRO A 884 24.73 -4.50 1.00
N TRP A 885 24.80 -3.40 0.25
CA TRP A 885 23.64 -2.79 -0.41
C TRP A 885 23.77 -2.92 -1.92
N MET A 886 22.76 -3.49 -2.59
CA MET A 886 22.78 -3.58 -4.05
C MET A 886 22.49 -2.22 -4.68
N PHE A 887 23.23 -1.88 -5.74
CA PHE A 887 22.95 -0.74 -6.60
C PHE A 887 22.78 -1.27 -8.02
N HIS A 888 21.56 -1.21 -8.58
CA HIS A 888 21.23 -1.89 -9.83
C HIS A 888 20.21 -1.13 -10.66
N CYS A 889 20.07 -1.49 -11.93
CA CYS A 889 19.01 -0.95 -12.76
C CYS A 889 17.65 -1.55 -12.37
N HIS A 890 16.63 -0.70 -12.17
CA HIS A 890 15.23 -1.11 -11.89
C HIS A 890 14.48 -1.52 -13.18
N ILE A 891 15.11 -1.46 -14.35
CA ILE A 891 14.71 -2.32 -15.47
C ILE A 891 15.17 -3.73 -15.10
N PHE A 892 14.27 -4.54 -14.54
CA PHE A 892 14.62 -5.83 -13.94
C PHE A 892 15.19 -6.85 -14.93
N TRP A 893 14.88 -6.71 -16.22
CA TRP A 893 15.55 -7.46 -17.28
C TRP A 893 17.05 -7.12 -17.37
N HIS A 894 17.43 -5.86 -17.14
CA HIS A 894 18.84 -5.45 -17.12
C HIS A 894 19.52 -5.89 -15.81
N LYS A 895 18.83 -5.85 -14.65
CA LYS A 895 19.30 -6.44 -13.38
C LYS A 895 19.67 -7.92 -13.57
N GLU A 896 18.74 -8.72 -14.09
CA GLU A 896 18.92 -10.15 -14.36
C GLU A 896 20.09 -10.42 -15.34
N ALA A 897 20.32 -9.51 -16.30
CA ALA A 897 21.42 -9.58 -17.25
C ALA A 897 22.74 -8.98 -16.73
N GLY A 898 22.83 -8.60 -15.45
CA GLY A 898 24.09 -8.20 -14.80
C GLY A 898 24.33 -6.69 -14.64
N LEU A 899 23.35 -5.82 -14.91
CA LEU A 899 23.46 -4.37 -14.72
C LEU A 899 23.30 -3.98 -13.23
N ALA A 900 24.27 -4.42 -12.43
CA ALA A 900 24.27 -4.27 -10.98
C ALA A 900 25.69 -4.25 -10.37
N THR A 901 25.76 -3.84 -9.11
CA THR A 901 26.94 -3.85 -8.25
C THR A 901 26.53 -3.90 -6.78
N VAL A 902 27.46 -4.23 -5.88
CA VAL A 902 27.23 -4.22 -4.43
C VAL A 902 28.12 -3.15 -3.79
N LEU A 903 27.51 -2.23 -3.04
CA LEU A 903 28.21 -1.30 -2.16
C LEU A 903 28.32 -1.95 -0.77
N LEU A 904 29.49 -2.49 -0.44
CA LEU A 904 29.77 -3.08 0.88
C LEU A 904 30.28 -2.00 1.83
N VAL A 905 29.37 -1.42 2.61
CA VAL A 905 29.69 -0.38 3.59
C VAL A 905 30.11 -0.97 4.92
N ASP A 906 31.31 -0.61 5.38
CA ASP A 906 31.88 -0.94 6.71
C ASP A 906 31.67 -2.41 7.16
N PRO A 907 32.35 -3.38 6.50
CA PRO A 907 32.21 -4.79 6.82
C PRO A 907 32.59 -5.13 8.28
N ALA A 908 33.44 -4.33 8.93
CA ALA A 908 33.81 -4.52 10.32
C ALA A 908 32.61 -4.30 11.28
N THR A 909 31.80 -3.26 11.04
CA THR A 909 30.56 -3.06 11.81
C THR A 909 29.51 -4.12 11.48
N VAL A 910 29.43 -4.59 10.23
CA VAL A 910 28.55 -5.71 9.85
C VAL A 910 28.90 -6.98 10.66
N GLN A 911 30.17 -7.39 10.66
CA GLN A 911 30.68 -8.53 11.43
C GLN A 911 30.39 -8.42 12.93
N ALA A 912 30.60 -7.22 13.49
CA ALA A 912 30.38 -6.97 14.92
C ALA A 912 28.89 -7.03 15.31
N THR A 913 28.00 -6.45 14.50
CA THR A 913 26.61 -6.13 14.91
C THR A 913 25.54 -7.04 14.33
N VAL A 914 25.69 -7.58 13.12
CA VAL A 914 24.64 -8.38 12.49
C VAL A 914 24.59 -9.77 13.11
N LYS A 915 23.43 -10.14 13.63
CA LYS A 915 23.17 -11.42 14.28
C LYS A 915 21.78 -11.90 13.82
N PRO A 916 21.69 -12.62 12.68
CA PRO A 916 20.41 -13.02 12.10
C PRO A 916 19.60 -13.94 13.00
N SER A 917 18.32 -14.09 12.68
CA SER A 917 17.47 -15.09 13.33
C SER A 917 17.78 -16.50 12.82
N LYS A 918 17.50 -17.53 13.64
CA LYS A 918 17.55 -18.94 13.20
C LYS A 918 16.66 -19.25 12.00
N ALA A 919 15.60 -18.45 11.78
CA ALA A 919 14.73 -18.60 10.62
C ALA A 919 15.44 -18.11 9.34
N TRP A 920 16.27 -17.06 9.45
CA TRP A 920 17.09 -16.57 8.33
C TRP A 920 18.24 -17.56 8.04
N GLU A 921 18.92 -18.06 9.09
CA GLU A 921 19.99 -19.07 8.96
C GLU A 921 19.49 -20.37 8.28
N ALA A 922 18.18 -20.65 8.34
CA ALA A 922 17.57 -21.81 7.70
C ALA A 922 17.24 -21.61 6.21
N LEU A 923 17.21 -20.38 5.69
CA LEU A 923 16.83 -20.09 4.30
C LEU A 923 17.78 -20.73 3.29
N CYS A 924 19.09 -20.54 3.45
CA CYS A 924 20.07 -21.08 2.50
C CYS A 924 20.12 -22.63 2.52
N PRO A 925 20.13 -23.32 3.68
CA PRO A 925 19.97 -24.78 3.73
C PRO A 925 18.67 -25.29 3.07
N ALA A 926 17.54 -24.60 3.25
CA ALA A 926 16.27 -24.99 2.65
C ALA A 926 16.29 -24.82 1.12
N TYR A 927 16.73 -23.65 0.63
CA TYR A 927 16.82 -23.34 -0.80
C TYR A 927 17.83 -24.23 -1.54
N ASN A 928 19.00 -24.48 -0.94
CA ASN A 928 20.06 -25.31 -1.54
C ASN A 928 19.70 -26.81 -1.54
N ALA A 929 18.72 -27.24 -0.76
CA ALA A 929 18.18 -28.60 -0.80
C ALA A 929 17.12 -28.81 -1.89
N LEU A 930 16.67 -27.74 -2.57
CA LEU A 930 15.68 -27.83 -3.63
C LEU A 930 16.28 -28.40 -4.94
N PRO A 931 15.53 -29.24 -5.67
CA PRO A 931 15.74 -29.46 -7.09
C PRO A 931 15.76 -28.14 -7.88
N ALA A 932 16.57 -28.08 -8.94
CA ALA A 932 16.80 -26.85 -9.72
C ALA A 932 15.53 -26.26 -10.35
N GLU A 933 14.48 -27.07 -10.58
CA GLU A 933 13.18 -26.62 -11.08
C GLU A 933 12.28 -25.97 -10.00
N LEU A 934 12.62 -26.11 -8.72
CA LEU A 934 11.91 -25.52 -7.57
C LEU A 934 12.54 -24.22 -7.06
N GLN A 935 13.77 -23.94 -7.51
CA GLN A 935 14.47 -22.67 -7.34
C GLN A 935 13.82 -21.61 -8.24
#